data_AF-A0A842ZY67-F1
#
_entry.id   AF-A0A842ZY67-F1
#
_cell.length_a   1.000
_cell.length_b   1.000
_cell.length_c   1.000
_cell.angle_alpha   90.00
_cell.angle_beta   90.00
_cell.angle_gamma   90.00
#
_symmetry.space_group_name_H-M   'P 1'
#
loop_
_entity.id
_entity.type
_entity.pdbx_description
1 polymer ?
#
loop_
_entity_poly.entity_id
_entity_poly.type
_entity_poly.pdbx_seq_one_letter_code
_entity_poly.pdbx_strand_id
1 'polypeptide(L)'
;MSTKHATFFVLMLSFLLINGLSMLYLTEQTAAAGREIYVDDSFSYPRDGTAEHPYLTITEAMNLASEGDTIFVFSGTYNESLTINKRISLIGGIDDQPSIISRGAELKYMVEITADFVTLENFVIQDKGRHITSQYGALVHVTANNVVLQKNNISSCDLWGIYLDSSDDNTISGNLINDTKGVFVSSSNNNVFSSNDISNSSDAGINLRSSNRNILYQNRFTTSTFGIYARDCSNTNITLNTITKNLFHGIYLTGDRNDVIRANFFKINTVSGVTLDSYDCTVVDNMFDRGQIGISLQKTGCQIRNNTFQNMSSTALSAIQGSKNNIICLNHFLRNNKNAREQGSNQWDDGTKGNYWDTYKYVDRNRDGIGDLPFTVATGGLDRYPVGIFLKPPQKPSDPSPADDKENVGLKVKLYVKIVDVDSSMIPTVNFYNAADNTFIGSAKNVANGKNASCSLTLPFDTTYAWYTIANDSLQENQSDIWFFTTKQRPPENKKPVANPGGPYLTTLNQSVSFDGSESSDPDGTIIFYRWNFGDGSSQILDKTPIHTYIDPGVYTVTLTVVDNDGRSSMANTTATIQGTIYLNSPPVAMFTALSSVSVNQQVSFDASGSNDTDGTIVGYRWDFNGDGIFDTDWLNVSVTTNTFSSVGSSIVTLEVKDDGDATGSFSTTIAVKAVEKKTPGFDIILVLLAVLVGLLIYNKQRR
;
A
#
# COMPACT_ATOMS: atom_id res chain seq x y z
N MET A 1 9.35 39.98 0.05
CA MET A 1 10.24 40.72 -0.89
C MET A 1 9.95 42.20 -0.71
N SER A 2 10.97 43.08 -0.72
CA SER A 2 10.93 44.50 -0.29
C SER A 2 10.77 44.65 1.23
N THR A 3 11.84 44.70 2.04
CA THR A 3 12.57 45.94 2.40
C THR A 3 14.05 45.69 2.75
N LYS A 4 14.53 44.45 2.72
CA LYS A 4 15.92 44.08 3.10
C LYS A 4 17.00 44.36 2.03
N HIS A 5 16.61 44.67 0.79
CA HIS A 5 17.56 44.99 -0.28
C HIS A 5 18.07 46.44 -0.21
N ALA A 6 17.33 47.35 0.43
CA ALA A 6 17.74 48.76 0.53
C ALA A 6 18.89 48.95 1.53
N THR A 7 18.90 48.24 2.66
CA THR A 7 19.97 48.36 3.67
C THR A 7 21.29 47.71 3.22
N PHE A 8 21.21 46.66 2.40
CA PHE A 8 22.38 46.00 1.81
C PHE A 8 23.04 46.88 0.74
N PHE A 9 22.24 47.59 -0.05
CA PHE A 9 22.74 48.55 -1.05
C PHE A 9 23.38 49.77 -0.39
N VAL A 10 22.85 50.26 0.74
CA VAL A 10 23.41 51.42 1.48
C VAL A 10 24.75 51.09 2.15
N LEU A 11 24.92 49.87 2.69
CA LEU A 11 26.21 49.43 3.26
C LEU A 11 27.26 49.17 2.17
N MET A 12 26.86 48.60 1.03
CA MET A 12 27.75 48.39 -0.10
C MET A 12 28.16 49.73 -0.75
N LEU A 13 27.23 50.70 -0.86
CA LEU A 13 27.57 52.06 -1.28
C LEU A 13 28.48 52.74 -0.27
N SER A 14 28.29 52.58 1.05
CA SER A 14 29.21 53.16 2.04
C SER A 14 30.62 52.53 2.00
N PHE A 15 30.75 51.26 1.62
CA PHE A 15 32.04 50.58 1.48
C PHE A 15 32.75 50.91 0.15
N LEU A 16 31.99 51.07 -0.94
CA LEU A 16 32.48 51.63 -2.21
C LEU A 16 32.78 53.13 -2.10
N LEU A 17 32.03 53.85 -1.27
CA LEU A 17 32.32 55.24 -0.92
C LEU A 17 33.57 55.31 -0.03
N ILE A 18 33.85 54.38 0.90
CA ILE A 18 35.11 54.42 1.68
C ILE A 18 36.32 54.08 0.80
N ASN A 19 36.21 53.12 -0.12
CA ASN A 19 37.30 52.79 -1.08
C ASN A 19 37.43 53.81 -2.22
N GLY A 20 36.36 54.54 -2.55
CA GLY A 20 36.36 55.65 -3.52
C GLY A 20 36.70 57.01 -2.89
N LEU A 21 36.39 57.22 -1.61
CA LEU A 21 36.69 58.43 -0.84
C LEU A 21 38.12 58.41 -0.29
N SER A 22 38.73 57.24 -0.02
CA SER A 22 40.17 57.18 0.23
C SER A 22 40.99 57.58 -1.00
N MET A 23 40.49 57.29 -2.20
CA MET A 23 41.03 57.79 -3.48
C MET A 23 40.66 59.26 -3.76
N LEU A 24 39.60 59.81 -3.15
CA LEU A 24 39.19 61.22 -3.31
C LEU A 24 39.70 62.17 -2.21
N TYR A 25 40.20 61.68 -1.08
CA TYR A 25 40.75 62.51 0.01
C TYR A 25 42.24 62.85 -0.15
N LEU A 26 42.83 62.59 -1.32
CA LEU A 26 44.20 63.02 -1.66
C LEU A 26 44.26 64.31 -2.50
N THR A 27 43.13 65.02 -2.64
CA THR A 27 43.09 66.32 -3.33
C THR A 27 42.48 67.41 -2.48
N GLU A 28 42.92 67.59 -1.23
CA GLU A 28 42.77 68.90 -0.55
C GLU A 28 43.71 69.05 0.65
N GLN A 29 45.02 68.99 0.40
CA GLN A 29 45.96 69.90 1.05
C GLN A 29 46.90 70.39 -0.03
N THR A 30 46.93 71.71 -0.22
CA THR A 30 47.83 72.44 -1.10
C THR A 30 49.29 72.28 -0.65
N ALA A 31 49.85 71.10 -0.84
CA ALA A 31 51.27 70.92 -1.09
C ALA A 31 51.44 70.93 -2.62
N ALA A 32 52.39 71.70 -3.13
CA ALA A 32 52.75 71.65 -4.55
C ALA A 32 52.91 70.18 -4.96
N ALA A 33 52.38 69.80 -6.13
CA ALA A 33 52.59 68.45 -6.66
C ALA A 33 54.08 68.14 -6.59
N GLY A 34 54.43 67.09 -5.85
CA GLY A 34 55.83 66.69 -5.67
C GLY A 34 56.47 66.41 -7.02
N ARG A 35 57.78 66.55 -7.08
CA ARG A 35 58.56 66.29 -8.29
C ARG A 35 58.52 64.79 -8.63
N GLU A 36 58.54 64.50 -9.92
CA GLU A 36 58.77 63.16 -10.46
C GLU A 36 60.29 62.91 -10.58
N ILE A 37 60.74 61.77 -10.06
CA ILE A 37 62.14 61.33 -10.06
C ILE A 37 62.20 59.93 -10.64
N TYR A 38 63.14 59.66 -11.56
CA TYR A 38 63.25 58.38 -12.24
C TYR A 38 64.52 57.61 -11.84
N VAL A 39 64.43 56.27 -11.79
CA VAL A 39 65.52 55.35 -11.44
C VAL A 39 65.61 54.19 -12.43
N ASP A 40 66.82 53.89 -12.91
CA ASP A 40 67.13 52.79 -13.84
C ASP A 40 68.52 52.21 -13.50
N ASP A 41 68.59 50.92 -13.13
CA ASP A 41 69.82 50.23 -12.71
C ASP A 41 70.83 50.01 -13.84
N SER A 42 70.44 50.26 -15.09
CA SER A 42 71.28 50.12 -16.27
C SER A 42 71.85 51.45 -16.77
N PHE A 43 71.34 52.58 -16.25
CA PHE A 43 71.65 53.90 -16.79
C PHE A 43 72.99 54.47 -16.30
N SER A 44 73.69 55.20 -17.17
CA SER A 44 75.02 55.77 -16.89
C SER A 44 75.01 57.30 -17.00
N TYR A 45 76.08 57.97 -16.54
CA TYR A 45 76.12 59.45 -16.47
C TYR A 45 75.85 60.15 -17.83
N PRO A 46 75.28 61.38 -17.81
CA PRO A 46 74.93 62.21 -16.64
C PRO A 46 73.60 61.82 -15.98
N ARG A 47 73.45 62.04 -14.66
CA ARG A 47 72.23 61.70 -13.89
C ARG A 47 71.67 62.94 -13.18
N ASP A 48 70.41 63.26 -13.42
CA ASP A 48 69.72 64.40 -12.76
C ASP A 48 68.31 64.03 -12.25
N GLY A 49 67.88 62.78 -12.41
CA GLY A 49 66.60 62.25 -11.95
C GLY A 49 65.43 62.54 -12.88
N THR A 50 65.67 63.13 -14.06
CA THR A 50 64.66 63.22 -15.14
C THR A 50 64.47 61.86 -15.81
N ALA A 51 63.40 61.72 -16.60
CA ALA A 51 63.14 60.49 -17.34
C ALA A 51 64.25 60.19 -18.37
N GLU A 52 64.88 61.22 -18.95
CA GLU A 52 66.00 61.08 -19.88
C GLU A 52 67.34 60.80 -19.18
N HIS A 53 67.47 61.15 -17.90
CA HIS A 53 68.70 60.98 -17.11
C HIS A 53 68.42 60.45 -15.70
N PRO A 54 67.86 59.22 -15.58
CA PRO A 54 67.46 58.65 -14.29
C PRO A 54 68.65 58.43 -13.35
N TYR A 55 68.36 58.36 -12.05
CA TYR A 55 69.33 57.93 -11.05
C TYR A 55 69.62 56.43 -11.16
N LEU A 56 70.80 56.00 -10.71
CA LEU A 56 71.24 54.60 -10.85
C LEU A 56 70.63 53.70 -9.76
N THR A 57 70.42 54.26 -8.57
CA THR A 57 69.96 53.50 -7.40
C THR A 57 68.73 54.14 -6.78
N ILE A 58 67.90 53.32 -6.15
CA ILE A 58 66.70 53.81 -5.46
C ILE A 58 67.13 54.70 -4.28
N THR A 59 68.21 54.31 -3.58
CA THR A 59 68.76 55.10 -2.47
C THR A 59 69.26 56.49 -2.91
N GLU A 60 69.88 56.62 -4.10
CA GLU A 60 70.28 57.92 -4.65
C GLU A 60 69.06 58.84 -4.85
N ALA A 61 67.99 58.30 -5.46
CA ALA A 61 66.75 59.04 -5.66
C ALA A 61 66.06 59.44 -4.34
N MET A 62 65.96 58.52 -3.37
CA MET A 62 65.35 58.81 -2.05
C MET A 62 66.10 59.89 -1.26
N ASN A 63 67.43 59.90 -1.34
CA ASN A 63 68.25 60.90 -0.66
C ASN A 63 67.98 62.31 -1.21
N LEU A 64 67.75 62.43 -2.52
CA LEU A 64 67.52 63.69 -3.22
C LEU A 64 66.05 64.12 -3.26
N ALA A 65 65.11 63.19 -3.06
CA ALA A 65 63.69 63.47 -2.98
C ALA A 65 63.31 64.40 -1.80
N SER A 66 62.30 65.22 -2.02
CA SER A 66 61.61 66.03 -1.00
C SER A 66 60.29 65.39 -0.55
N GLU A 67 59.72 65.88 0.54
CA GLU A 67 58.41 65.46 1.02
C GLU A 67 57.33 65.68 -0.06
N GLY A 68 56.60 64.63 -0.41
CA GLY A 68 55.55 64.60 -1.43
C GLY A 68 56.01 64.16 -2.82
N ASP A 69 57.31 63.97 -3.05
CA ASP A 69 57.84 63.54 -4.36
C ASP A 69 57.44 62.10 -4.71
N THR A 70 57.39 61.82 -6.02
CA THR A 70 57.14 60.48 -6.56
C THR A 70 58.39 59.97 -7.27
N ILE A 71 58.83 58.77 -6.89
CA ILE A 71 59.97 58.07 -7.47
C ILE A 71 59.45 56.90 -8.31
N PHE A 72 59.69 56.99 -9.62
CA PHE A 72 59.37 55.97 -10.61
C PHE A 72 60.61 55.11 -10.89
N VAL A 73 60.47 53.79 -10.81
CA VAL A 73 61.57 52.83 -10.94
C VAL A 73 61.30 51.93 -12.14
N PHE A 74 62.23 51.92 -13.09
CA PHE A 74 62.24 51.01 -14.24
C PHE A 74 62.52 49.57 -13.80
N SER A 75 62.20 48.60 -14.65
CA SER A 75 62.55 47.21 -14.39
C SER A 75 64.06 47.01 -14.24
N GLY A 76 64.44 46.07 -13.38
CA GLY A 76 65.85 45.91 -12.98
C GLY A 76 65.99 45.14 -11.68
N THR A 77 67.23 44.84 -11.30
CA THR A 77 67.57 44.23 -10.01
C THR A 77 68.40 45.21 -9.17
N TYR A 78 67.71 45.85 -8.24
CA TYR A 78 68.26 46.82 -7.31
C TYR A 78 68.83 46.10 -6.08
N ASN A 79 70.16 45.98 -6.06
CA ASN A 79 70.90 45.30 -4.99
C ASN A 79 71.06 46.19 -3.74
N GLU A 80 69.94 46.53 -3.12
CA GLU A 80 69.84 47.54 -2.08
C GLU A 80 68.94 47.06 -0.93
N SER A 81 69.06 47.71 0.22
CA SER A 81 68.02 47.73 1.25
C SER A 81 67.58 49.18 1.45
N LEU A 82 66.29 49.40 1.66
CA LEU A 82 65.72 50.74 1.67
C LEU A 82 65.29 51.16 3.08
N THR A 83 65.57 52.41 3.44
CA THR A 83 64.99 53.06 4.62
C THR A 83 64.23 54.31 4.15
N ILE A 84 62.90 54.20 4.10
CA ILE A 84 62.01 55.26 3.61
C ILE A 84 61.59 56.12 4.80
N ASN A 85 62.26 57.25 4.95
CA ASN A 85 62.11 58.20 6.08
C ASN A 85 61.56 59.57 5.66
N LYS A 86 61.00 59.68 4.46
CA LYS A 86 60.29 60.85 3.93
C LYS A 86 58.95 60.40 3.36
N ARG A 87 57.94 61.28 3.37
CA ARG A 87 56.66 61.06 2.68
C ARG A 87 56.91 61.05 1.18
N ILE A 88 56.98 59.88 0.58
CA ILE A 88 57.19 59.71 -0.87
C ILE A 88 56.30 58.60 -1.42
N SER A 89 56.05 58.65 -2.73
CA SER A 89 55.46 57.54 -3.48
C SER A 89 56.56 56.85 -4.28
N LEU A 90 56.84 55.59 -3.96
CA LEU A 90 57.80 54.74 -4.66
C LEU A 90 57.04 53.72 -5.52
N ILE A 91 57.18 53.83 -6.84
CA ILE A 91 56.39 53.06 -7.83
C ILE A 91 57.33 52.32 -8.77
N GLY A 92 57.26 50.99 -8.76
CA GLY A 92 58.08 50.10 -9.58
C GLY A 92 57.39 49.63 -10.85
N GLY A 93 58.17 49.01 -11.74
CA GLY A 93 57.71 48.35 -12.94
C GLY A 93 56.91 49.23 -13.88
N ILE A 94 57.36 50.48 -14.04
CA ILE A 94 56.70 51.49 -14.88
C ILE A 94 56.75 51.16 -16.38
N ASP A 95 57.57 50.17 -16.76
CA ASP A 95 57.77 49.62 -18.09
C ASP A 95 57.14 48.22 -18.26
N ASP A 96 56.16 47.88 -17.40
CA ASP A 96 55.45 46.60 -17.37
C ASP A 96 56.36 45.37 -17.14
N GLN A 97 57.58 45.58 -16.64
CA GLN A 97 58.52 44.54 -16.22
C GLN A 97 58.87 44.72 -14.74
N PRO A 98 59.31 43.68 -14.00
CA PRO A 98 59.45 43.78 -12.55
C PRO A 98 60.66 44.63 -12.11
N SER A 99 60.43 45.59 -11.20
CA SER A 99 61.50 46.20 -10.39
C SER A 99 61.75 45.35 -9.15
N ILE A 100 62.94 44.75 -9.05
CA ILE A 100 63.30 43.76 -8.04
C ILE A 100 64.22 44.39 -6.98
N ILE A 101 63.82 44.33 -5.71
CA ILE A 101 64.66 44.72 -4.56
C ILE A 101 65.18 43.46 -3.87
N SER A 102 66.50 43.31 -3.79
CA SER A 102 67.16 42.13 -3.18
C SER A 102 68.62 42.42 -2.85
N ARG A 103 69.05 42.32 -1.58
CA ARG A 103 70.44 42.64 -1.17
C ARG A 103 71.45 41.47 -1.16
N GLY A 104 70.99 40.22 -1.02
CA GLY A 104 71.88 39.05 -0.92
C GLY A 104 72.83 39.04 0.31
N ALA A 105 72.51 39.80 1.36
CA ALA A 105 73.33 39.96 2.55
C ALA A 105 72.47 39.92 3.82
N GLU A 106 73.08 39.58 4.96
CA GLU A 106 72.35 39.47 6.22
C GLU A 106 71.75 40.81 6.65
N LEU A 107 70.44 40.81 6.89
CA LEU A 107 69.66 42.00 7.21
C LEU A 107 68.61 41.71 8.29
N LYS A 108 68.17 42.78 8.97
CA LYS A 108 66.94 42.73 9.77
C LYS A 108 65.71 43.02 8.90
N TYR A 109 65.79 44.03 8.03
CA TYR A 109 64.71 44.45 7.13
C TYR A 109 65.25 44.69 5.72
N MET A 110 64.53 44.28 4.67
CA MET A 110 64.89 44.64 3.28
C MET A 110 64.41 46.06 2.94
N VAL A 111 63.18 46.38 3.34
CA VAL A 111 62.57 47.70 3.24
C VAL A 111 62.03 48.09 4.61
N GLU A 112 62.46 49.24 5.13
CA GLU A 112 61.98 49.81 6.38
C GLU A 112 61.30 51.15 6.10
N ILE A 113 60.03 51.28 6.50
CA ILE A 113 59.21 52.47 6.29
C ILE A 113 58.95 53.14 7.64
N THR A 114 59.50 54.34 7.81
CA THR A 114 59.45 55.10 9.08
C THR A 114 58.78 56.46 8.95
N ALA A 115 58.44 56.90 7.73
CA ALA A 115 57.67 58.10 7.48
C ALA A 115 56.22 57.80 7.11
N ASP A 116 55.31 58.64 7.62
CA ASP A 116 53.88 58.54 7.34
C ASP A 116 53.57 58.88 5.87
N PHE A 117 52.42 58.41 5.38
CA PHE A 117 51.93 58.71 4.03
C PHE A 117 52.85 58.24 2.89
N VAL A 118 53.60 57.16 3.12
CA VAL A 118 54.42 56.52 2.09
C VAL A 118 53.57 55.59 1.23
N THR A 119 53.80 55.61 -0.09
CA THR A 119 53.27 54.58 -1.00
C THR A 119 54.41 53.71 -1.52
N LEU A 120 54.25 52.39 -1.47
CA LEU A 120 55.14 51.41 -2.10
C LEU A 120 54.31 50.52 -3.01
N GLU A 121 54.50 50.66 -4.32
CA GLU A 121 53.68 49.99 -5.33
C GLU A 121 54.50 49.24 -6.36
N ASN A 122 54.03 48.03 -6.71
CA ASN A 122 54.48 47.26 -7.88
C ASN A 122 55.98 46.85 -7.86
N PHE A 123 56.51 46.50 -6.68
CA PHE A 123 57.85 45.93 -6.55
C PHE A 123 57.82 44.41 -6.33
N VAL A 124 58.88 43.74 -6.78
CA VAL A 124 59.23 42.39 -6.31
C VAL A 124 60.27 42.53 -5.21
N ILE A 125 59.92 42.17 -3.98
CA ILE A 125 60.80 42.25 -2.80
C ILE A 125 61.09 40.82 -2.36
N GLN A 126 62.35 40.38 -2.49
CA GLN A 126 62.69 38.98 -2.28
C GLN A 126 64.04 38.77 -1.57
N ASP A 127 64.14 37.65 -0.86
CA ASP A 127 65.34 37.23 -0.13
C ASP A 127 65.73 35.78 -0.49
N LYS A 128 66.09 35.54 -1.76
CA LYS A 128 66.36 34.19 -2.29
C LYS A 128 67.37 33.37 -1.49
N GLY A 129 68.29 34.01 -0.77
CA GLY A 129 69.29 33.34 0.06
C GLY A 129 68.92 33.22 1.54
N ARG A 130 67.70 33.63 1.94
CA ARG A 130 67.20 33.59 3.32
C ARG A 130 68.14 34.31 4.30
N HIS A 131 68.62 35.47 3.85
CA HIS A 131 69.56 36.29 4.59
C HIS A 131 68.91 37.11 5.69
N ILE A 132 67.58 37.20 5.76
CA ILE A 132 66.92 37.80 6.91
C ILE A 132 66.88 36.77 8.04
N THR A 133 67.70 36.99 9.08
CA THR A 133 67.95 36.02 10.17
C THR A 133 67.39 36.45 11.53
N SER A 134 67.10 37.74 11.71
CA SER A 134 66.58 38.27 12.98
C SER A 134 65.20 37.66 13.28
N GLN A 135 64.95 37.17 14.50
CA GLN A 135 63.63 36.59 14.82
C GLN A 135 62.43 37.55 14.62
N TYR A 136 62.69 38.86 14.61
CA TYR A 136 61.73 39.94 14.32
C TYR A 136 61.97 40.59 12.95
N GLY A 137 62.74 39.95 12.07
CA GLY A 137 63.05 40.44 10.75
C GLY A 137 61.89 40.25 9.77
N ALA A 138 61.88 41.09 8.73
CA ALA A 138 60.85 41.08 7.71
C ALA A 138 61.37 41.59 6.35
N LEU A 139 60.75 41.20 5.24
CA LEU A 139 61.03 41.84 3.95
C LEU A 139 60.59 43.31 3.98
N VAL A 140 59.38 43.59 4.45
CA VAL A 140 58.87 44.95 4.63
C VAL A 140 58.50 45.18 6.08
N HIS A 141 59.13 46.17 6.72
CA HIS A 141 58.82 46.60 8.07
C HIS A 141 58.23 48.00 8.06
N VAL A 142 57.14 48.22 8.78
CA VAL A 142 56.41 49.49 8.81
C VAL A 142 56.17 49.90 10.25
N THR A 143 56.72 51.05 10.63
CA THR A 143 56.50 51.72 11.92
C THR A 143 55.75 53.05 11.77
N ALA A 144 55.40 53.41 10.54
CA ALA A 144 54.72 54.64 10.17
C ALA A 144 53.22 54.43 9.93
N ASN A 145 52.44 55.50 9.91
CA ASN A 145 50.99 55.47 9.69
C ASN A 145 50.62 55.90 8.26
N ASN A 146 49.40 55.59 7.84
CA ASN A 146 48.87 55.98 6.51
C ASN A 146 49.73 55.47 5.34
N VAL A 147 50.42 54.34 5.51
CA VAL A 147 51.23 53.71 4.47
C VAL A 147 50.35 52.89 3.53
N VAL A 148 50.64 52.98 2.23
CA VAL A 148 49.99 52.19 1.19
C VAL A 148 51.00 51.19 0.63
N LEU A 149 50.82 49.90 0.91
CA LEU A 149 51.55 48.82 0.26
C LEU A 149 50.63 48.14 -0.74
N GLN A 150 50.87 48.30 -2.04
CA GLN A 150 49.98 47.73 -3.05
C GLN A 150 50.65 47.06 -4.24
N LYS A 151 50.02 45.97 -4.72
CA LYS A 151 50.46 45.22 -5.92
C LYS A 151 51.91 44.71 -5.86
N ASN A 152 52.50 44.60 -4.67
CA ASN A 152 53.86 44.10 -4.52
C ASN A 152 53.87 42.56 -4.51
N ASN A 153 54.97 41.97 -4.95
CA ASN A 153 55.28 40.55 -4.78
C ASN A 153 56.37 40.41 -3.71
N ILE A 154 56.00 39.90 -2.54
CA ILE A 154 56.86 39.79 -1.36
C ILE A 154 57.08 38.31 -1.08
N SER A 155 58.29 37.81 -1.35
CA SER A 155 58.49 36.36 -1.37
C SER A 155 59.88 35.87 -0.97
N SER A 156 59.94 34.56 -0.70
CA SER A 156 61.19 33.83 -0.42
C SER A 156 61.92 34.40 0.79
N CYS A 157 61.30 34.34 1.97
CA CYS A 157 61.93 34.74 3.22
C CYS A 157 61.61 33.71 4.31
N ASP A 158 62.56 33.40 5.19
CA ASP A 158 62.31 32.49 6.32
C ASP A 158 61.54 33.15 7.48
N LEU A 159 61.30 34.46 7.38
CA LEU A 159 60.65 35.30 8.37
C LEU A 159 59.45 36.03 7.77
N TRP A 160 59.04 37.16 8.36
CA TRP A 160 57.83 37.85 7.96
C TRP A 160 57.96 38.48 6.57
N GLY A 161 56.93 38.35 5.74
CA GLY A 161 56.85 39.10 4.50
C GLY A 161 56.63 40.58 4.81
N ILE A 162 55.59 40.87 5.61
CA ILE A 162 55.29 42.20 6.10
C ILE A 162 55.22 42.17 7.62
N TYR A 163 55.80 43.17 8.28
CA TYR A 163 55.63 43.40 9.71
C TYR A 163 55.18 44.84 9.96
N LEU A 164 53.93 45.01 10.41
CA LEU A 164 53.42 46.26 10.97
C LEU A 164 53.66 46.29 12.47
N ASP A 165 54.43 47.27 12.93
CA ASP A 165 54.79 47.44 14.33
C ASP A 165 54.31 48.80 14.84
N SER A 166 53.26 48.79 15.68
CA SER A 166 52.68 50.00 16.27
C SER A 166 52.30 51.05 15.22
N SER A 167 51.67 50.59 14.15
CA SER A 167 51.48 51.30 12.88
C SER A 167 50.00 51.24 12.48
N ASP A 168 49.37 52.41 12.40
CA ASP A 168 47.93 52.58 12.27
C ASP A 168 47.52 53.12 10.89
N ASP A 169 46.26 52.90 10.52
CA ASP A 169 45.61 53.50 9.34
C ASP A 169 46.28 53.15 7.99
N ASN A 170 46.96 52.01 7.89
CA ASN A 170 47.63 51.57 6.68
C ASN A 170 46.73 50.76 5.75
N THR A 171 47.02 50.81 4.44
CA THR A 171 46.35 50.03 3.41
C THR A 171 47.32 49.05 2.76
N ILE A 172 47.07 47.75 2.96
CA ILE A 172 47.83 46.65 2.38
C ILE A 172 46.93 45.97 1.35
N SER A 173 47.08 46.30 0.07
CA SER A 173 46.11 45.92 -0.96
C SER A 173 46.71 45.24 -2.20
N GLY A 174 46.12 44.12 -2.63
CA GLY A 174 46.48 43.49 -3.90
C GLY A 174 47.89 42.90 -3.97
N ASN A 175 48.54 42.65 -2.82
CA ASN A 175 49.89 42.10 -2.78
C ASN A 175 49.87 40.57 -2.92
N LEU A 176 50.91 40.02 -3.54
CA LEU A 176 51.23 38.59 -3.51
C LEU A 176 52.28 38.36 -2.43
N ILE A 177 51.96 37.56 -1.42
CA ILE A 177 52.86 37.25 -0.31
C ILE A 177 53.03 35.73 -0.24
N ASN A 178 54.21 35.22 -0.57
CA ASN A 178 54.40 33.78 -0.76
C ASN A 178 55.73 33.29 -0.20
N ASP A 179 55.75 32.10 0.40
CA ASP A 179 56.97 31.48 0.95
C ASP A 179 57.64 32.39 2.00
N THR A 180 56.85 32.74 3.02
CA THR A 180 57.23 33.60 4.16
C THR A 180 56.62 33.06 5.46
N LYS A 181 56.77 33.74 6.59
CA LYS A 181 55.90 33.55 7.77
C LYS A 181 54.51 34.16 7.61
N GLY A 182 54.30 34.96 6.57
CA GLY A 182 53.10 35.73 6.28
C GLY A 182 53.23 37.18 6.75
N VAL A 183 52.12 37.74 7.25
CA VAL A 183 52.06 39.14 7.72
C VAL A 183 51.90 39.18 9.23
N PHE A 184 52.76 39.92 9.92
CA PHE A 184 52.64 40.16 11.35
C PHE A 184 52.16 41.58 11.63
N VAL A 185 51.17 41.69 12.51
CA VAL A 185 50.51 42.96 12.84
C VAL A 185 50.48 43.05 14.37
N SER A 186 51.33 43.91 14.92
CA SER A 186 51.53 44.06 16.36
C SER A 186 51.12 45.46 16.80
N SER A 187 50.19 45.56 17.76
CA SER A 187 49.71 46.83 18.32
C SER A 187 49.31 47.87 17.26
N SER A 188 48.76 47.40 16.14
CA SER A 188 48.54 48.17 14.91
C SER A 188 47.06 48.14 14.56
N ASN A 189 46.41 49.30 14.54
CA ASN A 189 44.97 49.47 14.53
C ASN A 189 44.48 50.11 13.22
N ASN A 190 43.18 49.92 12.94
CA ASN A 190 42.50 50.55 11.80
C ASN A 190 43.14 50.27 10.43
N ASN A 191 43.92 49.19 10.30
CA ASN A 191 44.55 48.82 9.04
C ASN A 191 43.59 48.04 8.14
N VAL A 192 43.75 48.21 6.83
CA VAL A 192 42.96 47.54 5.79
C VAL A 192 43.85 46.58 5.01
N PHE A 193 43.56 45.29 5.11
CA PHE A 193 44.11 44.23 4.28
C PHE A 193 43.08 43.83 3.26
N SER A 194 43.29 44.19 1.99
CA SER A 194 42.31 43.92 0.93
C SER A 194 42.90 43.21 -0.28
N SER A 195 42.19 42.21 -0.81
CA SER A 195 42.55 41.58 -2.09
C SER A 195 43.98 41.01 -2.18
N ASN A 196 44.63 40.70 -1.05
CA ASN A 196 45.96 40.09 -1.04
C ASN A 196 45.85 38.58 -1.30
N ASP A 197 46.83 38.02 -2.02
CA ASP A 197 47.01 36.57 -2.15
C ASP A 197 48.19 36.13 -1.29
N ILE A 198 47.88 35.49 -0.15
CA ILE A 198 48.86 35.08 0.85
C ILE A 198 48.92 33.57 0.88
N SER A 199 50.09 33.03 0.56
CA SER A 199 50.26 31.58 0.42
C SER A 199 51.56 31.04 0.99
N ASN A 200 51.56 29.73 1.27
CA ASN A 200 52.72 29.00 1.81
C ASN A 200 53.34 29.69 3.04
N SER A 201 52.49 30.20 3.95
CA SER A 201 52.98 30.88 5.14
C SER A 201 53.27 29.88 6.26
N SER A 202 54.51 29.86 6.75
CA SER A 202 54.93 28.92 7.79
C SER A 202 54.27 29.15 9.16
N ASP A 203 53.79 30.37 9.45
CA ASP A 203 53.06 30.71 10.68
C ASP A 203 51.57 31.02 10.43
N ALA A 204 51.24 32.18 9.88
CA ALA A 204 49.87 32.50 9.51
C ALA A 204 49.87 33.39 8.29
N GLY A 205 48.83 33.32 7.45
CA GLY A 205 48.69 34.31 6.38
C GLY A 205 48.70 35.73 6.93
N ILE A 206 47.86 36.00 7.93
CA ILE A 206 47.94 37.21 8.78
C ILE A 206 47.91 36.80 10.26
N ASN A 207 48.85 37.30 11.06
CA ASN A 207 48.94 37.13 12.51
C ASN A 207 48.78 38.51 13.20
N LEU A 208 47.63 38.70 13.85
CA LEU A 208 47.26 39.93 14.58
C LEU A 208 47.49 39.75 16.08
N ARG A 209 48.14 40.73 16.71
CA ARG A 209 48.39 40.77 18.16
C ARG A 209 48.04 42.13 18.72
N SER A 210 47.12 42.17 19.69
CA SER A 210 46.72 43.41 20.37
C SER A 210 46.33 44.54 19.41
N SER A 211 45.71 44.19 18.28
CA SER A 211 45.56 45.03 17.09
C SER A 211 44.08 45.17 16.74
N ASN A 212 43.50 46.35 16.92
CA ASN A 212 42.06 46.53 16.93
C ASN A 212 41.53 47.19 15.66
N ARG A 213 40.24 46.98 15.37
CA ARG A 213 39.50 47.64 14.28
C ARG A 213 40.12 47.42 12.89
N ASN A 214 40.85 46.33 12.72
CA ASN A 214 41.44 45.97 11.43
C ASN A 214 40.38 45.34 10.51
N ILE A 215 40.52 45.59 9.20
CA ILE A 215 39.62 45.06 8.17
C ILE A 215 40.40 44.09 7.29
N LEU A 216 39.96 42.84 7.23
CA LEU A 216 40.48 41.81 6.35
C LEU A 216 39.39 41.47 5.33
N TYR A 217 39.52 41.98 4.11
CA TYR A 217 38.48 41.96 3.10
C TYR A 217 38.95 41.35 1.77
N GLN A 218 38.23 40.36 1.25
CA GLN A 218 38.52 39.75 -0.07
C GLN A 218 39.95 39.19 -0.26
N ASN A 219 40.63 38.84 0.83
CA ASN A 219 41.95 38.21 0.73
C ASN A 219 41.81 36.71 0.45
N ARG A 220 42.86 36.14 -0.14
CA ARG A 220 43.02 34.71 -0.37
C ARG A 220 44.14 34.19 0.52
N PHE A 221 43.83 33.19 1.34
CA PHE A 221 44.77 32.52 2.24
C PHE A 221 44.86 31.05 1.89
N THR A 222 46.01 30.60 1.39
CA THR A 222 46.19 29.20 0.98
C THR A 222 47.47 28.57 1.50
N THR A 223 47.42 27.28 1.85
CA THR A 223 48.59 26.47 2.22
C THR A 223 49.46 27.05 3.35
N SER A 224 48.85 27.82 4.26
CA SER A 224 49.52 28.35 5.46
C SER A 224 49.25 27.48 6.69
N THR A 225 50.04 27.63 7.75
CA THR A 225 49.76 26.95 9.03
C THR A 225 48.40 27.39 9.58
N PHE A 226 48.20 28.70 9.77
CA PHE A 226 46.87 29.32 9.93
C PHE A 226 46.56 30.22 8.73
N GLY A 227 45.29 30.32 8.33
CA GLY A 227 44.90 31.37 7.38
C GLY A 227 45.01 32.75 8.05
N ILE A 228 44.27 32.92 9.15
CA ILE A 228 44.32 34.10 10.01
C ILE A 228 44.46 33.63 11.46
N TYR A 229 45.40 34.23 12.18
CA TYR A 229 45.55 34.07 13.61
C TYR A 229 45.39 35.43 14.28
N ALA A 230 44.46 35.57 15.22
CA ALA A 230 44.33 36.78 16.01
C ALA A 230 44.38 36.44 17.50
N ARG A 231 45.05 37.29 18.27
CA ARG A 231 45.10 37.20 19.71
C ARG A 231 44.95 38.56 20.35
N ASP A 232 44.10 38.63 21.36
CA ASP A 232 43.84 39.83 22.16
C ASP A 232 43.44 41.06 21.32
N CYS A 233 42.78 40.84 20.17
CA CYS A 233 42.29 41.90 19.30
C CYS A 233 40.82 42.23 19.59
N SER A 234 40.32 43.29 18.98
CA SER A 234 38.89 43.61 19.05
C SER A 234 38.39 44.37 17.84
N ASN A 235 37.09 44.21 17.56
CA ASN A 235 36.41 44.87 16.45
C ASN A 235 37.03 44.60 15.07
N THR A 236 37.69 43.46 14.90
CA THR A 236 38.26 43.04 13.62
C THR A 236 37.15 42.56 12.70
N ASN A 237 37.15 43.03 11.45
CA ASN A 237 36.17 42.66 10.45
C ASN A 237 36.81 41.77 9.38
N ILE A 238 36.50 40.48 9.41
CA ILE A 238 36.99 39.47 8.50
C ILE A 238 35.85 39.11 7.53
N THR A 239 35.83 39.73 6.35
CA THR A 239 34.70 39.62 5.40
C THR A 239 35.14 39.19 4.00
N LEU A 240 34.37 38.30 3.35
CA LEU A 240 34.55 37.89 1.95
C LEU A 240 35.93 37.27 1.61
N ASN A 241 36.65 36.73 2.59
CA ASN A 241 37.93 36.07 2.35
C ASN A 241 37.76 34.62 1.88
N THR A 242 38.73 34.13 1.10
CA THR A 242 38.83 32.73 0.68
C THR A 242 39.96 32.04 1.44
N ILE A 243 39.64 31.09 2.32
CA ILE A 243 40.57 30.48 3.27
C ILE A 243 40.60 28.97 3.04
N THR A 244 41.61 28.47 2.34
CA THR A 244 41.60 27.09 1.85
C THR A 244 42.93 26.36 2.04
N LYS A 245 42.86 25.04 2.29
CA LYS A 245 44.04 24.16 2.37
C LYS A 245 45.08 24.54 3.45
N ASN A 246 44.67 25.21 4.53
CA ASN A 246 45.58 25.52 5.63
C ASN A 246 45.84 24.27 6.49
N LEU A 247 47.07 24.15 7.01
CA LEU A 247 47.58 22.98 7.72
C LEU A 247 46.99 22.80 9.12
N PHE A 248 46.38 23.83 9.71
CA PHE A 248 45.63 23.75 10.95
C PHE A 248 44.24 24.40 10.81
N HIS A 249 44.10 25.66 11.24
CA HIS A 249 42.83 26.38 11.26
C HIS A 249 42.76 27.37 10.10
N GLY A 250 41.57 27.56 9.55
CA GLY A 250 41.33 28.70 8.66
C GLY A 250 41.48 30.01 9.42
N ILE A 251 40.71 30.19 10.50
CA ILE A 251 40.82 31.31 11.43
C ILE A 251 40.94 30.76 12.85
N TYR A 252 41.83 31.33 13.65
CA TYR A 252 41.86 31.11 15.09
C TYR A 252 41.88 32.46 15.82
N LEU A 253 40.82 32.73 16.57
CA LEU A 253 40.71 33.85 17.51
C LEU A 253 40.89 33.34 18.94
N THR A 254 41.71 34.02 19.75
CA THR A 254 41.91 33.74 21.18
C THR A 254 42.09 35.03 21.98
N GLY A 255 41.21 35.24 22.97
CA GLY A 255 41.20 36.46 23.78
C GLY A 255 40.54 37.66 23.10
N ASP A 256 40.04 37.50 21.88
CA ASP A 256 39.45 38.59 21.11
C ASP A 256 38.02 38.96 21.55
N ARG A 257 37.56 40.14 21.13
CA ARG A 257 36.20 40.65 21.42
C ARG A 257 35.55 41.40 20.26
N ASN A 258 34.24 41.21 20.08
CA ASN A 258 33.42 41.95 19.11
C ASN A 258 33.90 41.83 17.64
N ASP A 259 34.60 40.76 17.30
CA ASP A 259 35.03 40.50 15.93
C ASP A 259 33.87 39.97 15.07
N VAL A 260 33.91 40.29 13.79
CA VAL A 260 32.91 39.85 12.80
C VAL A 260 33.59 38.98 11.75
N ILE A 261 33.18 37.73 11.64
CA ILE A 261 33.57 36.79 10.58
C ILE A 261 32.37 36.60 9.68
N ARG A 262 32.38 37.23 8.50
CA ARG A 262 31.20 37.25 7.62
C ARG A 262 31.47 36.87 6.16
N ALA A 263 30.59 36.05 5.59
CA ALA A 263 30.60 35.74 4.16
C ALA A 263 31.95 35.20 3.64
N ASN A 264 32.76 34.57 4.50
CA ASN A 264 34.01 33.95 4.10
C ASN A 264 33.76 32.53 3.57
N PHE A 265 34.65 32.08 2.70
CA PHE A 265 34.63 30.74 2.16
C PHE A 265 35.78 29.90 2.72
N PHE A 266 35.44 28.81 3.40
CA PHE A 266 36.38 27.87 4.00
C PHE A 266 36.35 26.54 3.27
N LYS A 267 37.51 26.05 2.82
CA LYS A 267 37.59 24.76 2.13
C LYS A 267 38.85 23.96 2.44
N ILE A 268 38.67 22.70 2.86
CA ILE A 268 39.77 21.74 3.08
C ILE A 268 40.81 22.28 4.08
N ASN A 269 40.37 22.96 5.14
CA ASN A 269 41.25 23.25 6.28
C ASN A 269 41.30 22.00 7.17
N THR A 270 42.50 21.60 7.58
CA THR A 270 42.76 20.25 8.12
C THR A 270 42.21 20.05 9.53
N VAL A 271 42.18 21.07 10.39
CA VAL A 271 41.68 20.95 11.77
C VAL A 271 40.31 21.58 11.89
N SER A 272 40.20 22.89 11.65
CA SER A 272 38.91 23.58 11.63
C SER A 272 38.86 24.72 10.61
N GLY A 273 37.66 25.10 10.18
CA GLY A 273 37.45 26.36 9.46
C GLY A 273 37.69 27.55 10.38
N VAL A 274 36.98 27.60 11.51
CA VAL A 274 37.15 28.63 12.55
C VAL A 274 37.27 27.97 13.92
N THR A 275 38.22 28.44 14.73
CA THR A 275 38.30 28.17 16.16
C THR A 275 38.07 29.48 16.92
N LEU A 276 37.11 29.49 17.85
CA LEU A 276 36.76 30.64 18.68
C LEU A 276 37.04 30.35 20.16
N ASP A 277 38.07 31.01 20.69
CA ASP A 277 38.36 31.14 22.12
C ASP A 277 38.23 32.61 22.56
N SER A 278 37.09 33.22 22.22
CA SER A 278 36.87 34.68 22.21
C SER A 278 35.41 35.01 22.56
N TYR A 279 35.11 36.28 22.91
CA TYR A 279 33.78 36.70 23.39
C TYR A 279 33.10 37.69 22.45
N ASP A 280 31.76 37.72 22.46
CA ASP A 280 30.94 38.69 21.72
C ASP A 280 31.22 38.75 20.19
N CYS A 281 31.83 37.70 19.64
CA CYS A 281 32.11 37.60 18.22
C CYS A 281 30.85 37.18 17.45
N THR A 282 30.76 37.59 16.19
CA THR A 282 29.69 37.18 15.28
C THR A 282 30.26 36.40 14.11
N VAL A 283 29.80 35.17 13.91
CA VAL A 283 30.12 34.34 12.74
C VAL A 283 28.86 34.15 11.91
N VAL A 284 28.80 34.79 10.75
CA VAL A 284 27.57 34.90 9.97
C VAL A 284 27.78 34.75 8.46
N ASP A 285 26.84 34.09 7.77
CA ASP A 285 26.85 33.95 6.31
C ASP A 285 28.08 33.22 5.73
N ASN A 286 28.86 32.49 6.52
CA ASN A 286 30.05 31.80 6.04
C ASN A 286 29.69 30.43 5.44
N MET A 287 30.51 29.98 4.48
CA MET A 287 30.38 28.66 3.86
C MET A 287 31.59 27.79 4.21
N PHE A 288 31.33 26.64 4.83
CA PHE A 288 32.31 25.63 5.22
C PHE A 288 32.14 24.36 4.37
N ASP A 289 33.12 24.01 3.54
CA ASP A 289 33.07 22.86 2.62
C ASP A 289 34.27 21.92 2.79
N ARG A 290 34.02 20.62 3.02
CA ARG A 290 35.05 19.56 3.03
C ARG A 290 36.21 19.75 4.02
N GLY A 291 36.01 20.45 5.13
CA GLY A 291 36.97 20.50 6.25
C GLY A 291 36.79 19.33 7.22
N GLN A 292 37.64 19.23 8.24
CA GLN A 292 37.39 18.32 9.37
C GLN A 292 36.31 18.87 10.30
N ILE A 293 36.56 20.02 10.91
CA ILE A 293 35.61 20.74 11.77
C ILE A 293 35.25 22.07 11.11
N GLY A 294 33.99 22.49 11.17
CA GLY A 294 33.56 23.76 10.57
C GLY A 294 33.90 24.89 11.53
N ILE A 295 33.19 24.91 12.66
CA ILE A 295 33.46 25.80 13.79
C ILE A 295 33.72 24.99 15.06
N SER A 296 34.78 25.35 15.79
CA SER A 296 35.06 24.89 17.14
C SER A 296 34.87 26.05 18.13
N LEU A 297 33.95 25.89 19.09
CA LEU A 297 33.64 26.87 20.12
C LEU A 297 34.25 26.45 21.47
N GLN A 298 35.11 27.30 22.05
CA GLN A 298 35.84 27.02 23.30
C GLN A 298 35.39 27.90 24.47
N LYS A 299 35.82 29.17 24.53
CA LYS A 299 35.26 30.20 25.42
C LYS A 299 34.36 31.12 24.62
N THR A 300 33.22 31.51 25.18
CA THR A 300 32.16 32.02 24.32
C THR A 300 31.10 32.91 24.99
N GLY A 301 30.40 33.61 24.10
CA GLY A 301 29.25 34.52 24.25
C GLY A 301 28.86 35.02 22.86
N CYS A 302 29.03 34.16 21.85
CA CYS A 302 29.11 34.54 20.44
C CYS A 302 27.83 34.22 19.69
N GLN A 303 27.64 34.87 18.54
CA GLN A 303 26.48 34.65 17.68
C GLN A 303 26.91 33.89 16.43
N ILE A 304 26.43 32.66 16.27
CA ILE A 304 26.73 31.80 15.13
C ILE A 304 25.46 31.61 14.33
N ARG A 305 25.31 32.33 13.21
CA ARG A 305 24.06 32.34 12.47
C ARG A 305 24.19 32.31 10.97
N ASN A 306 23.21 31.71 10.29
CA ASN A 306 23.14 31.69 8.83
C ASN A 306 24.41 31.16 8.12
N ASN A 307 25.20 30.33 8.80
CA ASN A 307 26.35 29.68 8.18
C ASN A 307 25.91 28.37 7.52
N THR A 308 26.57 28.00 6.43
CA THR A 308 26.36 26.72 5.76
C THR A 308 27.54 25.80 6.01
N PHE A 309 27.25 24.61 6.52
CA PHE A 309 28.22 23.55 6.75
C PHE A 309 27.90 22.36 5.86
N GLN A 310 28.82 22.02 4.96
CA GLN A 310 28.61 20.93 4.02
C GLN A 310 29.80 19.99 3.88
N ASN A 311 29.51 18.69 3.78
CA ASN A 311 30.49 17.64 3.53
C ASN A 311 31.63 17.61 4.56
N MET A 312 31.34 17.99 5.81
CA MET A 312 32.34 18.01 6.88
C MET A 312 32.69 16.57 7.31
N SER A 313 33.99 16.24 7.34
CA SER A 313 34.44 14.86 7.55
C SER A 313 34.39 14.40 9.01
N SER A 314 34.43 15.33 9.98
CA SER A 314 34.29 15.03 11.40
C SER A 314 33.00 15.60 11.99
N THR A 315 32.97 16.90 12.30
CA THR A 315 31.81 17.56 12.94
C THR A 315 31.65 18.98 12.41
N ALA A 316 30.47 19.36 11.93
CA ALA A 316 30.26 20.69 11.38
C ALA A 316 30.39 21.80 12.42
N LEU A 317 29.71 21.68 13.57
CA LEU A 317 29.88 22.61 14.70
C LEU A 317 30.12 21.85 16.00
N SER A 318 31.23 22.13 16.69
CA SER A 318 31.59 21.50 17.95
C SER A 318 31.73 22.54 19.06
N ALA A 319 30.83 22.51 20.04
CA ALA A 319 30.97 23.25 21.28
C ALA A 319 31.59 22.35 22.36
N ILE A 320 32.78 22.74 22.84
CA ILE A 320 33.51 21.95 23.85
C ILE A 320 33.13 22.38 25.28
N GLN A 321 33.64 21.63 26.26
CA GLN A 321 33.48 21.97 27.67
C GLN A 321 34.00 23.38 27.96
N GLY A 322 33.17 24.21 28.58
CA GLY A 322 33.48 25.62 28.86
C GLY A 322 32.80 26.61 27.90
N SER A 323 32.32 26.15 26.75
CA SER A 323 31.56 26.98 25.82
C SER A 323 30.18 27.29 26.39
N LYS A 324 29.84 28.57 26.60
CA LYS A 324 28.58 28.99 27.21
C LYS A 324 27.99 30.19 26.48
N ASN A 325 26.68 30.37 26.59
CA ASN A 325 25.96 31.57 26.17
C ASN A 325 26.12 31.93 24.68
N ASN A 326 26.46 30.96 23.82
CA ASN A 326 26.34 31.18 22.37
C ASN A 326 24.88 31.08 21.94
N ILE A 327 24.55 31.85 20.90
CA ILE A 327 23.30 31.71 20.16
C ILE A 327 23.64 31.13 18.80
N ILE A 328 23.20 29.91 18.56
CA ILE A 328 23.46 29.12 17.35
C ILE A 328 22.13 28.88 16.64
N CYS A 329 21.81 29.69 15.64
CA CYS A 329 20.51 29.62 14.96
C CYS A 329 20.64 29.86 13.45
N LEU A 330 19.64 29.43 12.67
CA LEU A 330 19.57 29.62 11.22
C LEU A 330 20.74 29.01 10.43
N ASN A 331 21.56 28.15 11.04
CA ASN A 331 22.66 27.50 10.32
C ASN A 331 22.13 26.32 9.50
N HIS A 332 22.78 26.02 8.39
CA HIS A 332 22.43 24.93 7.49
C HIS A 332 23.45 23.81 7.61
N PHE A 333 23.02 22.66 8.13
CA PHE A 333 23.84 21.47 8.26
C PHE A 333 23.49 20.45 7.17
N LEU A 334 24.42 20.22 6.23
CA LEU A 334 24.19 19.43 5.01
C LEU A 334 25.26 18.34 4.81
N ARG A 335 24.86 17.07 4.77
CA ARG A 335 25.69 15.90 4.41
C ARG A 335 27.00 15.84 5.21
N ASN A 336 26.93 16.19 6.49
CA ASN A 336 28.08 16.12 7.37
C ASN A 336 28.13 14.75 8.04
N ASN A 337 29.33 14.28 8.39
CA ASN A 337 29.48 13.06 9.19
C ASN A 337 28.79 13.22 10.56
N LYS A 338 28.95 14.38 11.19
CA LYS A 338 28.17 14.81 12.36
C LYS A 338 27.80 16.28 12.19
N ASN A 339 26.52 16.61 12.34
CA ASN A 339 26.06 18.00 12.21
C ASN A 339 26.54 18.86 13.38
N ALA A 340 26.36 18.39 14.61
CA ALA A 340 26.72 19.16 15.79
C ALA A 340 27.10 18.28 16.99
N ARG A 341 27.90 18.86 17.88
CA ARG A 341 28.21 18.32 19.21
C ARG A 341 28.15 19.44 20.24
N GLU A 342 27.45 19.20 21.34
CA GLU A 342 27.31 20.13 22.46
C GLU A 342 27.89 19.52 23.74
N GLN A 343 28.87 20.16 24.37
CA GLN A 343 29.44 19.75 25.67
C GLN A 343 29.55 20.90 26.68
N GLY A 344 29.03 22.06 26.31
CA GLY A 344 28.91 23.26 27.11
C GLY A 344 27.45 23.60 27.42
N SER A 345 27.09 24.88 27.38
CA SER A 345 25.74 25.37 27.67
C SER A 345 25.37 26.50 26.72
N ASN A 346 24.86 26.13 25.55
CA ASN A 346 24.55 27.06 24.46
C ASN A 346 23.10 26.95 24.02
N GLN A 347 22.59 28.03 23.43
CA GLN A 347 21.26 28.06 22.83
C GLN A 347 21.36 27.70 21.35
N TRP A 348 20.61 26.68 20.93
CA TRP A 348 20.58 26.18 19.54
C TRP A 348 19.40 26.72 18.73
N ASP A 349 18.84 27.84 19.16
CA ASP A 349 17.77 28.59 18.52
C ASP A 349 17.83 30.05 19.01
N ASP A 350 17.03 30.95 18.43
CA ASP A 350 16.89 32.34 18.91
C ASP A 350 15.61 32.59 19.72
N GLY A 351 14.90 31.53 20.12
CA GLY A 351 13.58 31.61 20.75
C GLY A 351 12.40 31.65 19.77
N THR A 352 12.65 31.83 18.47
CA THR A 352 11.63 31.80 17.41
C THR A 352 11.99 30.90 16.23
N LYS A 353 13.29 30.69 15.98
CA LYS A 353 13.83 29.90 14.87
C LYS A 353 15.09 29.17 15.28
N GLY A 354 15.20 27.94 14.81
CA GLY A 354 16.32 27.05 15.01
C GLY A 354 17.23 26.95 13.80
N ASN A 355 17.92 25.83 13.68
CA ASN A 355 18.81 25.50 12.59
C ASN A 355 18.13 24.55 11.59
N TYR A 356 18.63 24.56 10.35
CA TYR A 356 18.28 23.57 9.36
C TYR A 356 19.14 22.31 9.54
N TRP A 357 18.50 21.17 9.74
CA TRP A 357 19.15 19.87 9.87
C TRP A 357 18.70 18.94 8.75
N ASP A 358 19.62 18.52 7.89
CA ASP A 358 19.34 17.51 6.85
C ASP A 358 18.97 16.13 7.41
N THR A 359 19.29 15.88 8.69
CA THR A 359 18.92 14.69 9.45
C THR A 359 17.59 14.82 10.19
N TYR A 360 16.90 15.97 10.14
CA TYR A 360 15.58 16.11 10.75
C TYR A 360 14.56 15.27 9.97
N LYS A 361 13.99 14.26 10.62
CA LYS A 361 13.03 13.30 10.02
C LYS A 361 11.73 13.28 10.82
N TYR A 362 11.14 14.45 11.01
CA TYR A 362 9.85 14.61 11.67
C TYR A 362 8.94 15.49 10.83
N VAL A 363 7.78 15.79 11.37
CA VAL A 363 6.65 16.41 10.67
C VAL A 363 6.50 17.87 11.05
N ASP A 364 5.84 18.61 10.18
CA ASP A 364 5.37 19.98 10.39
C ASP A 364 3.86 19.95 10.11
N ARG A 365 3.05 19.69 11.16
CA ARG A 365 1.60 19.46 10.98
C ARG A 365 0.84 20.76 10.78
N ASN A 366 1.29 21.84 11.41
CA ASN A 366 0.66 23.16 11.31
C ASN A 366 1.10 23.93 10.05
N ARG A 367 2.13 23.43 9.33
CA ARG A 367 2.68 23.98 8.08
C ARG A 367 3.28 25.37 8.26
N ASP A 368 3.85 25.66 9.43
CA ASP A 368 4.51 26.94 9.70
C ASP A 368 6.00 26.96 9.28
N GLY A 369 6.52 25.83 8.80
CA GLY A 369 7.90 25.64 8.36
C GLY A 369 8.86 25.27 9.49
N ILE A 370 8.36 24.98 10.69
CA ILE A 370 9.11 24.55 11.86
C ILE A 370 8.64 23.14 12.23
N GLY A 371 9.57 22.28 12.62
CA GLY A 371 9.25 20.92 13.03
C GLY A 371 8.53 20.87 14.38
N ASP A 372 7.50 20.02 14.48
CA ASP A 372 6.68 19.86 15.68
C ASP A 372 7.48 19.34 16.90
N LEU A 373 8.60 18.65 16.65
CA LEU A 373 9.45 18.09 17.70
C LEU A 373 10.82 18.79 17.75
N PRO A 374 11.33 19.14 18.94
CA PRO A 374 12.68 19.65 19.09
C PRO A 374 13.75 18.69 18.52
N PHE A 375 14.84 19.25 18.01
CA PHE A 375 16.01 18.47 17.59
C PHE A 375 17.05 18.42 18.70
N THR A 376 17.33 17.22 19.19
CA THR A 376 18.36 16.99 20.21
C THR A 376 19.74 16.99 19.55
N VAL A 377 20.59 17.92 19.98
CA VAL A 377 21.99 17.95 19.58
C VAL A 377 22.77 16.95 20.43
N ALA A 378 23.61 16.16 19.77
CA ALA A 378 24.42 15.15 20.44
C ALA A 378 25.17 15.75 21.64
N THR A 379 25.15 15.02 22.75
CA THR A 379 25.82 15.35 24.03
C THR A 379 25.25 16.51 24.86
N GLY A 380 24.05 17.05 24.56
CA GLY A 380 23.26 17.79 25.56
C GLY A 380 22.59 19.11 25.14
N GLY A 381 22.57 19.45 23.85
CA GLY A 381 21.89 20.65 23.34
C GLY A 381 20.48 20.37 22.82
N LEU A 382 19.64 21.41 22.76
CA LEU A 382 18.27 21.32 22.24
C LEU A 382 17.99 22.50 21.32
N ASP A 383 17.66 22.20 20.07
CA ASP A 383 17.07 23.15 19.14
C ASP A 383 15.54 22.98 19.21
N ARG A 384 14.86 24.00 19.73
CA ARG A 384 13.40 23.95 19.94
C ARG A 384 12.59 24.25 18.69
N TYR A 385 13.20 24.85 17.67
CA TYR A 385 12.51 25.29 16.46
C TYR A 385 13.24 24.80 15.20
N PRO A 386 13.50 23.49 15.08
CA PRO A 386 14.30 22.95 14.00
C PRO A 386 13.57 23.09 12.67
N VAL A 387 14.35 23.30 11.61
CA VAL A 387 13.87 23.27 10.23
C VAL A 387 14.55 22.09 9.52
N GLY A 388 13.90 21.53 8.51
CA GLY A 388 14.48 20.42 7.75
C GLY A 388 13.62 20.02 6.56
N ILE A 389 13.86 18.81 6.08
CA ILE A 389 12.94 18.17 5.14
C ILE A 389 11.89 17.45 6.00
N PHE A 390 10.67 17.96 5.99
CA PHE A 390 9.58 17.36 6.75
C PHE A 390 9.04 16.11 6.07
N LEU A 391 8.71 15.11 6.89
CA LEU A 391 8.01 13.93 6.43
C LEU A 391 6.59 14.31 5.99
N LYS A 392 6.13 13.69 4.92
CA LYS A 392 4.82 13.92 4.31
C LYS A 392 3.86 12.83 4.76
N PRO A 393 2.55 13.13 4.84
CA PRO A 393 1.57 12.10 5.10
C PRO A 393 1.57 11.08 3.94
N PRO A 394 1.09 9.84 4.19
CA PRO A 394 0.80 8.89 3.12
C PRO A 394 -0.03 9.55 2.03
N GLN A 395 0.21 9.17 0.77
CA GLN A 395 -0.69 9.59 -0.29
C GLN A 395 -2.08 9.06 -0.01
N LYS A 396 -3.08 9.82 -0.45
CA LYS A 396 -4.47 9.42 -0.36
C LYS A 396 -4.62 7.99 -0.92
N PRO A 397 -5.14 7.03 -0.14
CA PRO A 397 -5.36 5.67 -0.65
C PRO A 397 -6.18 5.70 -1.93
N SER A 398 -5.81 4.88 -2.91
CA SER A 398 -6.32 4.93 -4.27
C SER A 398 -6.56 3.52 -4.84
N ASP A 399 -7.02 3.45 -6.09
CA ASP A 399 -7.28 2.19 -6.82
C ASP A 399 -8.15 1.20 -6.01
N PRO A 400 -9.38 1.58 -5.60
CA PRO A 400 -10.24 0.72 -4.82
C PRO A 400 -10.64 -0.54 -5.60
N SER A 401 -10.76 -1.66 -4.90
CA SER A 401 -11.42 -2.87 -5.38
C SER A 401 -12.39 -3.37 -4.30
N PRO A 402 -13.69 -3.57 -4.58
CA PRO A 402 -14.37 -3.28 -5.85
C PRO A 402 -14.15 -1.83 -6.31
N ALA A 403 -14.07 -1.64 -7.63
CA ALA A 403 -13.94 -0.31 -8.20
C ALA A 403 -15.15 0.56 -7.78
N ASP A 404 -14.95 1.86 -7.74
CA ASP A 404 -16.03 2.79 -7.44
C ASP A 404 -17.19 2.60 -8.43
N ASP A 405 -18.41 2.67 -7.92
CA ASP A 405 -19.68 2.37 -8.62
C ASP A 405 -19.78 0.96 -9.24
N LYS A 406 -18.99 -0.02 -8.77
CA LYS A 406 -19.05 -1.38 -9.31
C LYS A 406 -20.37 -2.07 -8.94
N GLU A 407 -21.07 -2.58 -9.94
CA GLU A 407 -22.27 -3.39 -9.74
C GLU A 407 -22.02 -4.90 -9.74
N ASN A 408 -22.98 -5.65 -9.19
CA ASN A 408 -23.03 -7.11 -9.18
C ASN A 408 -21.83 -7.78 -8.46
N VAL A 409 -21.34 -7.15 -7.40
CA VAL A 409 -20.26 -7.69 -6.57
C VAL A 409 -20.75 -8.91 -5.78
N GLY A 410 -19.94 -9.97 -5.69
CA GLY A 410 -20.28 -11.16 -4.91
C GLY A 410 -20.47 -10.85 -3.41
N LEU A 411 -21.18 -11.73 -2.70
CA LEU A 411 -21.54 -11.50 -1.30
C LEU A 411 -20.37 -11.59 -0.31
N LYS A 412 -19.33 -12.36 -0.65
CA LYS A 412 -18.04 -12.37 0.07
C LYS A 412 -17.12 -11.36 -0.60
N VAL A 413 -17.14 -10.13 -0.10
CA VAL A 413 -16.40 -9.01 -0.67
C VAL A 413 -15.01 -8.96 -0.04
N LYS A 414 -13.98 -8.78 -0.86
CA LYS A 414 -12.66 -8.41 -0.38
C LYS A 414 -12.33 -7.02 -0.88
N LEU A 415 -12.27 -6.07 0.06
CA LEU A 415 -11.86 -4.70 -0.16
C LEU A 415 -10.34 -4.66 -0.33
N TYR A 416 -9.87 -3.91 -1.31
CA TYR A 416 -8.46 -3.59 -1.50
C TYR A 416 -8.28 -2.12 -1.84
N VAL A 417 -7.18 -1.53 -1.38
CA VAL A 417 -6.74 -0.20 -1.79
C VAL A 417 -5.24 -0.21 -2.00
N LYS A 418 -4.76 0.53 -2.99
CA LYS A 418 -3.34 0.78 -3.18
C LYS A 418 -2.88 1.86 -2.24
N ILE A 419 -1.76 1.61 -1.57
CA ILE A 419 -1.18 2.54 -0.63
C ILE A 419 0.22 2.93 -1.09
N VAL A 420 0.47 4.24 -1.13
CA VAL A 420 1.76 4.83 -1.52
C VAL A 420 2.15 5.87 -0.49
N ASP A 421 3.42 5.87 -0.13
CA ASP A 421 4.03 6.89 0.71
C ASP A 421 5.39 7.27 0.10
N VAL A 422 5.76 8.55 0.15
CA VAL A 422 6.98 9.04 -0.51
C VAL A 422 8.22 8.90 0.36
N ASP A 423 8.07 8.80 1.67
CA ASP A 423 9.18 8.74 2.63
C ASP A 423 9.13 7.51 3.57
N SER A 424 8.01 6.79 3.60
CA SER A 424 7.91 5.49 4.29
C SER A 424 8.12 4.30 3.33
N SER A 425 8.90 3.30 3.76
CA SER A 425 9.03 2.02 3.04
C SER A 425 7.89 1.04 3.37
N MET A 426 7.19 1.26 4.50
CA MET A 426 6.13 0.42 5.00
C MET A 426 5.17 1.27 5.84
N ILE A 427 3.88 0.94 5.77
CA ILE A 427 2.80 1.63 6.48
C ILE A 427 2.25 0.67 7.53
N PRO A 428 2.44 0.96 8.82
CA PRO A 428 2.10 0.04 9.90
C PRO A 428 0.63 -0.32 9.96
N THR A 429 -0.28 0.62 9.67
CA THR A 429 -1.72 0.39 9.80
C THR A 429 -2.50 1.07 8.68
N VAL A 430 -3.42 0.32 8.06
CA VAL A 430 -4.47 0.83 7.17
C VAL A 430 -5.81 0.33 7.67
N ASN A 431 -6.67 1.25 8.10
CA ASN A 431 -7.97 0.95 8.67
C ASN A 431 -9.08 1.16 7.63
N PHE A 432 -10.05 0.25 7.59
CA PHE A 432 -11.21 0.27 6.70
C PHE A 432 -12.46 0.61 7.51
N TYR A 433 -13.29 1.50 6.98
CA TYR A 433 -14.49 1.98 7.64
C TYR A 433 -15.70 1.94 6.70
N ASN A 434 -16.87 1.68 7.28
CA ASN A 434 -18.14 1.90 6.62
C ASN A 434 -18.42 3.41 6.61
N ALA A 435 -18.65 3.98 5.44
CA ALA A 435 -18.85 5.42 5.28
C ALA A 435 -20.22 5.90 5.77
N ALA A 436 -21.20 5.01 5.93
CA ALA A 436 -22.54 5.38 6.34
C ALA A 436 -22.62 5.76 7.83
N ASP A 437 -21.80 5.13 8.67
CA ASP A 437 -21.86 5.24 10.14
C ASP A 437 -20.48 5.32 10.81
N ASN A 438 -19.39 5.38 10.03
CA ASN A 438 -17.99 5.33 10.49
C ASN A 438 -17.65 4.09 11.31
N THR A 439 -18.39 2.99 11.17
CA THR A 439 -18.07 1.75 11.87
C THR A 439 -16.80 1.11 11.31
N PHE A 440 -15.94 0.64 12.21
CA PHE A 440 -14.68 -0.02 11.85
C PHE A 440 -14.94 -1.40 11.25
N ILE A 441 -14.43 -1.64 10.04
CA ILE A 441 -14.58 -2.92 9.33
C ILE A 441 -13.40 -3.85 9.66
N GLY A 442 -12.18 -3.32 9.63
CA GLY A 442 -10.96 -4.09 9.85
C GLY A 442 -9.69 -3.33 9.48
N SER A 443 -8.53 -3.96 9.65
CA SER A 443 -7.25 -3.33 9.36
C SER A 443 -6.27 -4.26 8.65
N ALA A 444 -5.45 -3.67 7.78
CA ALA A 444 -4.26 -4.30 7.24
C ALA A 444 -3.04 -3.73 7.98
N LYS A 445 -2.10 -4.61 8.35
CA LYS A 445 -0.89 -4.24 9.10
C LYS A 445 0.35 -4.41 8.25
N ASN A 446 1.37 -3.58 8.48
CA ASN A 446 2.69 -3.67 7.85
C ASN A 446 2.61 -3.75 6.31
N VAL A 447 1.81 -2.87 5.71
CA VAL A 447 1.62 -2.82 4.27
C VAL A 447 2.86 -2.19 3.64
N ALA A 448 3.60 -2.95 2.83
CA ALA A 448 4.75 -2.41 2.12
C ALA A 448 4.32 -1.28 1.17
N ASN A 449 5.16 -0.25 1.04
CA ASN A 449 4.89 0.89 0.18
C ASN A 449 4.68 0.45 -1.29
N GLY A 450 3.62 0.97 -1.93
CA GLY A 450 3.21 0.62 -3.29
C GLY A 450 2.43 -0.70 -3.39
N LYS A 451 2.13 -1.37 -2.27
CA LYS A 451 1.30 -2.59 -2.23
C LYS A 451 -0.13 -2.29 -1.81
N ASN A 452 -0.99 -3.30 -1.96
CA ASN A 452 -2.38 -3.18 -1.64
C ASN A 452 -2.64 -3.61 -0.19
N ALA A 453 -3.34 -2.77 0.56
CA ALA A 453 -3.98 -3.15 1.80
C ALA A 453 -5.29 -3.88 1.49
N SER A 454 -5.72 -4.83 2.34
CA SER A 454 -6.98 -5.54 2.09
C SER A 454 -7.71 -5.96 3.35
N CYS A 455 -9.04 -6.00 3.27
CA CYS A 455 -9.95 -6.49 4.30
C CYS A 455 -11.11 -7.27 3.66
N SER A 456 -11.70 -8.24 4.34
CA SER A 456 -12.82 -9.03 3.81
C SER A 456 -14.07 -8.83 4.67
N LEU A 457 -15.24 -8.77 4.03
CA LEU A 457 -16.55 -8.75 4.70
C LEU A 457 -17.58 -9.59 3.93
N THR A 458 -18.71 -9.89 4.57
CA THR A 458 -19.85 -10.56 3.93
C THR A 458 -21.07 -9.66 3.99
N LEU A 459 -21.74 -9.46 2.86
CA LEU A 459 -22.90 -8.58 2.71
C LEU A 459 -24.11 -9.36 2.17
N PRO A 460 -25.35 -8.91 2.44
CA PRO A 460 -26.54 -9.48 1.83
C PRO A 460 -26.67 -9.10 0.35
N PHE A 461 -27.63 -9.72 -0.34
CA PHE A 461 -28.06 -9.29 -1.68
C PHE A 461 -28.63 -7.87 -1.66
N ASP A 462 -28.68 -7.22 -2.81
CA ASP A 462 -29.31 -5.90 -3.02
C ASP A 462 -28.77 -4.78 -2.09
N THR A 463 -27.49 -4.86 -1.72
CA THR A 463 -26.86 -3.89 -0.81
C THR A 463 -26.04 -2.88 -1.60
N THR A 464 -26.33 -1.59 -1.42
CA THR A 464 -25.41 -0.51 -1.78
C THR A 464 -24.49 -0.25 -0.59
N TYR A 465 -23.18 -0.37 -0.78
CA TYR A 465 -22.20 -0.26 0.29
C TYR A 465 -21.20 0.86 0.02
N ALA A 466 -21.04 1.75 1.00
CA ALA A 466 -20.14 2.89 0.95
C ALA A 466 -19.00 2.70 1.96
N TRP A 467 -17.75 2.91 1.55
CA TRP A 467 -16.60 2.65 2.42
C TRP A 467 -15.43 3.59 2.12
N TYR A 468 -14.56 3.76 3.10
CA TYR A 468 -13.32 4.53 2.96
C TYR A 468 -12.20 3.90 3.80
N THR A 469 -10.98 4.41 3.61
CA THR A 469 -9.79 3.93 4.32
C THR A 469 -8.97 5.08 4.88
N ILE A 470 -8.30 4.82 6.01
CA ILE A 470 -7.31 5.72 6.60
C ILE A 470 -5.97 4.98 6.63
N ALA A 471 -4.96 5.51 5.95
CA ALA A 471 -3.59 5.03 6.01
C ALA A 471 -2.81 5.86 7.04
N ASN A 472 -2.10 5.20 7.95
CA ASN A 472 -1.36 5.84 9.03
C ASN A 472 0.07 5.25 9.12
N ASP A 473 1.09 6.09 8.99
CA ASP A 473 2.51 5.73 8.99
C ASP A 473 3.15 5.76 10.41
N SER A 474 2.34 5.95 11.45
CA SER A 474 2.68 6.26 12.86
C SER A 474 2.94 7.73 13.19
N LEU A 475 3.17 8.58 12.20
CA LEU A 475 3.45 10.01 12.38
C LEU A 475 2.31 10.88 11.84
N GLN A 476 1.78 10.52 10.69
CA GLN A 476 0.71 11.17 9.97
C GLN A 476 -0.27 10.16 9.40
N GLU A 477 -1.44 10.67 8.99
CA GLU A 477 -2.46 9.88 8.35
C GLU A 477 -3.12 10.62 7.20
N ASN A 478 -3.70 9.86 6.28
CA ASN A 478 -4.48 10.39 5.17
C ASN A 478 -5.68 9.49 4.87
N GLN A 479 -6.81 10.11 4.56
CA GLN A 479 -8.08 9.44 4.29
C GLN A 479 -8.37 9.40 2.80
N SER A 480 -8.87 8.26 2.33
CA SER A 480 -9.34 8.09 0.96
C SER A 480 -10.62 8.86 0.64
N ASP A 481 -11.01 8.83 -0.64
CA ASP A 481 -12.40 9.13 -1.01
C ASP A 481 -13.32 8.04 -0.47
N ILE A 482 -14.61 8.37 -0.43
CA ILE A 482 -15.67 7.38 -0.18
C ILE A 482 -15.97 6.71 -1.51
N TRP A 483 -15.93 5.39 -1.53
CA TRP A 483 -16.25 4.58 -2.71
C TRP A 483 -17.50 3.74 -2.49
N PHE A 484 -18.20 3.46 -3.57
CA PHE A 484 -19.48 2.75 -3.59
C PHE A 484 -19.41 1.46 -4.43
N PHE A 485 -20.18 0.46 -4.06
CA PHE A 485 -20.49 -0.68 -4.92
C PHE A 485 -21.84 -1.29 -4.56
N THR A 486 -22.42 -2.07 -5.47
CA THR A 486 -23.66 -2.84 -5.21
C THR A 486 -23.40 -4.35 -5.25
N THR A 487 -23.96 -5.08 -4.29
CA THR A 487 -23.89 -6.55 -4.28
C THR A 487 -24.82 -7.16 -5.32
N LYS A 488 -24.63 -8.45 -5.62
CA LYS A 488 -25.53 -9.22 -6.47
C LYS A 488 -26.99 -9.00 -6.09
N GLN A 489 -27.84 -8.96 -7.10
CA GLN A 489 -29.28 -8.90 -6.88
C GLN A 489 -29.82 -10.20 -6.31
N ARG A 490 -30.84 -10.12 -5.43
CA ARG A 490 -31.51 -11.32 -4.92
C ARG A 490 -32.18 -12.05 -6.09
N PRO A 491 -31.99 -13.37 -6.24
CA PRO A 491 -32.72 -14.15 -7.24
C PRO A 491 -34.24 -14.01 -7.03
N PRO A 492 -35.06 -13.98 -8.10
CA PRO A 492 -36.51 -13.99 -7.96
C PRO A 492 -36.99 -15.21 -7.17
N GLU A 493 -38.05 -15.04 -6.38
CA GLU A 493 -38.64 -16.12 -5.57
C GLU A 493 -39.55 -16.98 -6.45
N ASN A 494 -39.27 -18.29 -6.55
CA ASN A 494 -40.11 -19.25 -7.29
C ASN A 494 -41.38 -19.63 -6.50
N LYS A 495 -42.55 -19.53 -7.14
CA LYS A 495 -43.86 -19.92 -6.59
C LYS A 495 -44.07 -21.43 -6.74
N LYS A 496 -45.16 -21.95 -6.14
CA LYS A 496 -45.52 -23.37 -6.29
C LYS A 496 -46.42 -23.55 -7.51
N PRO A 497 -46.34 -24.70 -8.22
CA PRO A 497 -47.31 -25.01 -9.25
C PRO A 497 -48.70 -25.26 -8.66
N VAL A 498 -49.72 -25.23 -9.50
CA VAL A 498 -51.12 -25.54 -9.17
C VAL A 498 -51.47 -26.85 -9.87
N ALA A 499 -51.72 -27.91 -9.10
CA ALA A 499 -52.19 -29.19 -9.62
C ALA A 499 -53.68 -29.10 -9.97
N ASN A 500 -54.06 -29.52 -11.16
CA ASN A 500 -55.44 -29.68 -11.57
C ASN A 500 -55.64 -31.09 -12.19
N PRO A 501 -56.22 -32.04 -11.45
CA PRO A 501 -56.44 -33.41 -11.90
C PRO A 501 -57.66 -33.57 -12.82
N GLY A 502 -58.37 -32.49 -13.17
CA GLY A 502 -59.62 -32.58 -13.92
C GLY A 502 -60.71 -33.39 -13.21
N GLY A 503 -61.63 -33.95 -13.99
CA GLY A 503 -62.77 -34.71 -13.47
C GLY A 503 -63.88 -33.84 -12.84
N PRO A 504 -64.80 -34.43 -12.06
CA PRO A 504 -64.85 -35.84 -11.68
C PRO A 504 -65.02 -36.77 -12.89
N TYR A 505 -64.47 -37.98 -12.79
CA TYR A 505 -64.52 -39.00 -13.84
C TYR A 505 -65.62 -40.02 -13.54
N LEU A 506 -66.32 -40.48 -14.58
CA LEU A 506 -67.40 -41.46 -14.48
C LEU A 506 -67.25 -42.50 -15.58
N THR A 507 -67.25 -43.79 -15.21
CA THR A 507 -67.22 -44.90 -16.17
C THR A 507 -67.92 -46.15 -15.62
N THR A 508 -68.01 -47.19 -16.43
CA THR A 508 -68.50 -48.52 -16.03
C THR A 508 -67.34 -49.48 -15.74
N LEU A 509 -67.62 -50.55 -15.01
CA LEU A 509 -66.64 -51.56 -14.61
C LEU A 509 -65.83 -52.08 -15.82
N ASN A 510 -64.51 -52.23 -15.64
CA ASN A 510 -63.55 -52.70 -16.65
C ASN A 510 -63.39 -51.81 -17.90
N GLN A 511 -63.93 -50.59 -17.91
CA GLN A 511 -63.63 -49.60 -18.95
C GLN A 511 -62.47 -48.70 -18.53
N SER A 512 -61.61 -48.34 -19.49
CA SER A 512 -60.49 -47.45 -19.24
C SER A 512 -60.94 -46.00 -19.04
N VAL A 513 -60.37 -45.32 -18.04
CA VAL A 513 -60.55 -43.90 -17.76
C VAL A 513 -59.31 -43.17 -18.23
N SER A 514 -59.48 -42.16 -19.10
CA SER A 514 -58.41 -41.24 -19.47
C SER A 514 -58.41 -40.05 -18.52
N PHE A 515 -57.32 -39.88 -17.78
CA PHE A 515 -57.13 -38.75 -16.87
C PHE A 515 -56.36 -37.65 -17.58
N ASP A 516 -56.67 -36.40 -17.25
CA ASP A 516 -56.00 -35.25 -17.85
C ASP A 516 -55.52 -34.25 -16.79
N GLY A 517 -54.21 -34.07 -16.70
CA GLY A 517 -53.55 -33.10 -15.82
C GLY A 517 -53.18 -31.81 -16.53
N SER A 518 -53.59 -31.63 -17.79
CA SER A 518 -53.13 -30.56 -18.68
C SER A 518 -53.44 -29.15 -18.20
N GLU A 519 -54.50 -28.98 -17.41
CA GLU A 519 -54.91 -27.72 -16.77
C GLU A 519 -54.07 -27.38 -15.53
N SER A 520 -53.07 -28.19 -15.18
CA SER A 520 -52.10 -27.81 -14.14
C SER A 520 -51.17 -26.72 -14.67
N SER A 521 -50.88 -25.71 -13.86
CA SER A 521 -50.11 -24.53 -14.26
C SER A 521 -49.04 -24.15 -13.25
N ASP A 522 -47.96 -23.50 -13.71
CA ASP A 522 -46.97 -22.89 -12.83
C ASP A 522 -46.90 -21.37 -13.07
N PRO A 523 -47.18 -20.51 -12.07
CA PRO A 523 -47.30 -19.06 -12.28
C PRO A 523 -46.02 -18.34 -12.75
N ASP A 524 -44.85 -18.92 -12.54
CA ASP A 524 -43.53 -18.34 -12.86
C ASP A 524 -42.57 -19.34 -13.54
N GLY A 525 -43.09 -20.47 -14.00
CA GLY A 525 -42.30 -21.51 -14.65
C GLY A 525 -43.14 -22.49 -15.49
N THR A 526 -42.68 -23.73 -15.55
CA THR A 526 -43.25 -24.83 -16.35
C THR A 526 -43.29 -26.11 -15.52
N ILE A 527 -44.36 -26.89 -15.67
CA ILE A 527 -44.48 -28.21 -15.03
C ILE A 527 -43.68 -29.23 -15.83
N ILE A 528 -42.76 -29.93 -15.17
CA ILE A 528 -41.88 -30.94 -15.79
C ILE A 528 -42.26 -32.38 -15.41
N PHE A 529 -43.14 -32.57 -14.43
CA PHE A 529 -43.45 -33.88 -13.88
C PHE A 529 -44.91 -34.00 -13.44
N TYR A 530 -45.56 -35.12 -13.80
CA TYR A 530 -46.92 -35.48 -13.41
C TYR A 530 -46.91 -36.88 -12.80
N ARG A 531 -47.58 -37.07 -11.66
CA ARG A 531 -47.68 -38.36 -10.98
C ARG A 531 -49.09 -38.58 -10.47
N TRP A 532 -49.71 -39.67 -10.90
CA TRP A 532 -51.08 -40.02 -10.58
C TRP A 532 -51.17 -41.20 -9.63
N ASN A 533 -52.02 -41.08 -8.62
CA ASN A 533 -52.46 -42.18 -7.74
C ASN A 533 -53.98 -42.34 -7.92
N PHE A 534 -54.43 -43.53 -8.33
CA PHE A 534 -55.83 -43.76 -8.70
C PHE A 534 -56.73 -44.16 -7.53
N GLY A 535 -56.18 -44.37 -6.33
CA GLY A 535 -56.95 -44.61 -5.10
C GLY A 535 -57.45 -46.04 -4.91
N ASP A 536 -57.13 -46.97 -5.79
CA ASP A 536 -57.54 -48.39 -5.76
C ASP A 536 -56.41 -49.35 -5.35
N GLY A 537 -55.25 -48.81 -4.96
CA GLY A 537 -54.07 -49.60 -4.59
C GLY A 537 -53.18 -50.02 -5.75
N SER A 538 -53.53 -49.65 -6.99
CA SER A 538 -52.66 -49.84 -8.16
C SER A 538 -51.38 -49.00 -8.12
N SER A 539 -50.40 -49.38 -8.94
CA SER A 539 -49.16 -48.61 -9.13
C SER A 539 -49.45 -47.23 -9.73
N GLN A 540 -48.72 -46.23 -9.26
CA GLN A 540 -48.82 -44.86 -9.76
C GLN A 540 -48.25 -44.75 -11.19
N ILE A 541 -48.84 -43.87 -12.00
CA ILE A 541 -48.39 -43.61 -13.36
C ILE A 541 -47.77 -42.20 -13.45
N LEU A 542 -46.63 -42.12 -14.14
CA LEU A 542 -45.88 -40.89 -14.39
C LEU A 542 -46.12 -40.41 -15.81
N ASP A 543 -47.28 -39.80 -16.04
CA ASP A 543 -47.68 -39.26 -17.34
C ASP A 543 -48.60 -38.05 -17.15
N LYS A 544 -48.61 -37.13 -18.12
CA LYS A 544 -49.50 -35.96 -18.11
C LYS A 544 -50.96 -36.37 -18.33
N THR A 545 -51.20 -37.40 -19.15
CA THR A 545 -52.52 -37.90 -19.54
C THR A 545 -52.57 -39.44 -19.45
N PRO A 546 -52.51 -40.04 -18.25
CA PRO A 546 -52.50 -41.49 -18.12
C PRO A 546 -53.88 -42.11 -18.36
N ILE A 547 -53.88 -43.41 -18.62
CA ILE A 547 -55.08 -44.23 -18.74
C ILE A 547 -55.04 -45.28 -17.63
N HIS A 548 -56.16 -45.46 -16.91
CA HIS A 548 -56.29 -46.45 -15.84
C HIS A 548 -57.66 -47.14 -15.86
N THR A 549 -57.71 -48.42 -15.48
CA THR A 549 -58.94 -49.23 -15.47
C THR A 549 -59.17 -49.80 -14.08
N TYR A 550 -60.39 -49.64 -13.57
CA TYR A 550 -60.81 -50.16 -12.26
C TYR A 550 -61.53 -51.50 -12.39
N ILE A 551 -61.14 -52.46 -11.54
CA ILE A 551 -61.64 -53.85 -11.55
C ILE A 551 -62.82 -54.08 -10.61
N ASP A 552 -63.08 -53.16 -9.68
CA ASP A 552 -64.21 -53.21 -8.76
C ASP A 552 -65.07 -51.93 -8.91
N PRO A 553 -66.40 -52.01 -8.72
CA PRO A 553 -67.25 -50.82 -8.70
C PRO A 553 -67.02 -50.03 -7.41
N GLY A 554 -67.01 -48.70 -7.49
CA GLY A 554 -66.72 -47.84 -6.34
C GLY A 554 -66.45 -46.38 -6.70
N VAL A 555 -66.25 -45.55 -5.67
CA VAL A 555 -65.79 -44.17 -5.80
C VAL A 555 -64.36 -44.08 -5.30
N TYR A 556 -63.42 -43.81 -6.20
CA TYR A 556 -62.00 -43.74 -5.91
C TYR A 556 -61.53 -42.28 -5.84
N THR A 557 -60.72 -41.95 -4.83
CA THR A 557 -60.06 -40.64 -4.75
C THR A 557 -58.77 -40.69 -5.55
N VAL A 558 -58.72 -39.90 -6.64
CA VAL A 558 -57.59 -39.82 -7.54
C VAL A 558 -56.77 -38.58 -7.19
N THR A 559 -55.46 -38.75 -6.97
CA THR A 559 -54.54 -37.67 -6.62
C THR A 559 -53.55 -37.42 -7.76
N LEU A 560 -53.50 -36.19 -8.27
CA LEU A 560 -52.42 -35.72 -9.13
C LEU A 560 -51.39 -34.95 -8.29
N THR A 561 -50.12 -35.32 -8.42
CA THR A 561 -48.96 -34.53 -7.98
C THR A 561 -48.26 -33.96 -9.20
N VAL A 562 -47.98 -32.65 -9.19
CA VAL A 562 -47.17 -31.99 -10.23
C VAL A 562 -45.90 -31.38 -9.63
N VAL A 563 -44.80 -31.32 -10.40
CA VAL A 563 -43.53 -30.66 -10.03
C VAL A 563 -43.08 -29.72 -11.14
N ASP A 564 -42.65 -28.51 -10.77
CA ASP A 564 -42.14 -27.49 -11.70
C ASP A 564 -40.64 -27.64 -12.04
N ASN A 565 -40.15 -26.84 -12.98
CA ASN A 565 -38.74 -26.83 -13.41
C ASN A 565 -37.74 -26.37 -12.34
N ASP A 566 -38.23 -25.84 -11.22
CA ASP A 566 -37.44 -25.33 -10.11
C ASP A 566 -37.59 -26.21 -8.84
N GLY A 567 -38.23 -27.38 -8.99
CA GLY A 567 -38.31 -28.45 -7.99
C GLY A 567 -39.40 -28.27 -6.92
N ARG A 568 -40.35 -27.33 -7.05
CA ARG A 568 -41.51 -27.23 -6.16
C ARG A 568 -42.64 -28.13 -6.63
N SER A 569 -43.45 -28.63 -5.69
CA SER A 569 -44.54 -29.56 -5.97
C SER A 569 -45.87 -29.13 -5.38
N SER A 570 -46.95 -29.60 -6.00
CA SER A 570 -48.34 -29.38 -5.59
C SER A 570 -49.19 -30.62 -5.85
N MET A 571 -50.24 -30.79 -5.05
CA MET A 571 -51.15 -31.94 -5.15
C MET A 571 -52.60 -31.49 -5.13
N ALA A 572 -53.43 -32.17 -5.92
CA ALA A 572 -54.87 -31.98 -5.92
C ALA A 572 -55.58 -33.31 -6.16
N ASN A 573 -56.80 -33.41 -5.63
CA ASN A 573 -57.62 -34.61 -5.68
C ASN A 573 -58.85 -34.40 -6.56
N THR A 574 -59.31 -35.48 -7.19
CA THR A 574 -60.59 -35.61 -7.88
C THR A 574 -61.17 -36.99 -7.59
N THR A 575 -62.33 -37.31 -8.16
CA THR A 575 -62.98 -38.61 -7.96
C THR A 575 -63.18 -39.34 -9.27
N ALA A 576 -63.06 -40.67 -9.23
CA ALA A 576 -63.45 -41.57 -10.31
C ALA A 576 -64.56 -42.50 -9.80
N THR A 577 -65.75 -42.46 -10.41
CA THR A 577 -66.90 -43.29 -10.04
C THR A 577 -67.09 -44.41 -11.06
N ILE A 578 -67.08 -45.67 -10.60
CA ILE A 578 -67.12 -46.89 -11.42
C ILE A 578 -68.40 -47.66 -11.14
N GLN A 579 -69.25 -47.83 -12.16
CA GLN A 579 -70.58 -48.46 -12.04
C GLN A 579 -70.60 -49.93 -12.51
N GLY A 580 -71.22 -50.86 -11.74
CA GLY A 580 -71.41 -52.28 -12.10
C GLY A 580 -72.27 -53.11 -11.12
N THR A 581 -72.81 -54.27 -11.55
CA THR A 581 -73.65 -55.22 -10.76
C THR A 581 -73.14 -56.67 -10.87
N ILE A 582 -73.23 -57.47 -9.80
CA ILE A 582 -72.76 -58.88 -9.70
C ILE A 582 -73.98 -59.81 -9.47
N TYR A 583 -74.09 -60.96 -10.17
CA TYR A 583 -75.13 -61.99 -9.95
C TYR A 583 -74.57 -63.22 -9.20
N LEU A 584 -75.35 -63.87 -8.33
CA LEU A 584 -74.97 -65.02 -7.49
C LEU A 584 -75.78 -66.28 -7.92
N ASN A 585 -75.12 -67.41 -8.18
CA ASN A 585 -75.73 -68.69 -8.62
C ASN A 585 -76.37 -69.48 -7.45
N SER A 586 -77.54 -70.10 -7.65
CA SER A 586 -78.24 -70.95 -6.68
C SER A 586 -78.11 -72.45 -7.02
N PRO A 587 -77.99 -73.37 -6.03
CA PRO A 587 -77.84 -74.80 -6.32
C PRO A 587 -79.09 -75.46 -6.92
N PRO A 588 -78.93 -76.49 -7.78
CA PRO A 588 -80.05 -77.24 -8.35
C PRO A 588 -80.76 -78.12 -7.32
N VAL A 589 -82.03 -78.46 -7.57
CA VAL A 589 -82.82 -79.38 -6.74
C VAL A 589 -82.89 -80.76 -7.40
N ALA A 590 -82.26 -81.76 -6.78
CA ALA A 590 -82.31 -83.16 -7.23
C ALA A 590 -83.66 -83.82 -6.92
N MET A 591 -84.18 -84.61 -7.86
CA MET A 591 -85.40 -85.40 -7.68
C MET A 591 -85.44 -86.61 -8.61
N PHE A 592 -85.84 -87.77 -8.07
CA PHE A 592 -86.16 -88.96 -8.87
C PHE A 592 -87.26 -89.81 -8.23
N THR A 593 -87.87 -90.70 -9.02
CA THR A 593 -88.82 -91.70 -8.53
C THR A 593 -88.23 -93.11 -8.59
N ALA A 594 -88.44 -93.90 -7.55
CA ALA A 594 -88.02 -95.31 -7.48
C ALA A 594 -89.17 -96.23 -7.07
N LEU A 595 -89.14 -97.48 -7.53
CA LEU A 595 -90.09 -98.51 -7.12
C LEU A 595 -89.91 -98.84 -5.63
N SER A 596 -91.00 -98.97 -4.89
CA SER A 596 -90.96 -99.24 -3.43
C SER A 596 -90.42 -100.63 -3.07
N SER A 597 -90.54 -101.61 -3.98
CA SER A 597 -89.83 -102.87 -3.87
C SER A 597 -89.54 -103.50 -5.23
N VAL A 598 -88.40 -104.18 -5.35
CA VAL A 598 -87.94 -104.86 -6.57
C VAL A 598 -87.49 -106.28 -6.24
N SER A 599 -87.51 -107.20 -7.20
CA SER A 599 -86.99 -108.55 -6.97
C SER A 599 -85.47 -108.60 -7.09
N VAL A 600 -84.81 -109.46 -6.33
CA VAL A 600 -83.35 -109.67 -6.42
C VAL A 600 -82.95 -110.04 -7.85
N ASN A 601 -81.87 -109.43 -8.35
CA ASN A 601 -81.37 -109.52 -9.73
C ASN A 601 -82.31 -108.97 -10.83
N GLN A 602 -83.37 -108.24 -10.47
CA GLN A 602 -84.17 -107.49 -11.45
C GLN A 602 -83.45 -106.19 -11.83
N GLN A 603 -83.37 -105.88 -13.12
CA GLN A 603 -82.90 -104.57 -13.59
C GLN A 603 -83.98 -103.52 -13.39
N VAL A 604 -83.63 -102.42 -12.74
CA VAL A 604 -84.53 -101.32 -12.35
C VAL A 604 -84.06 -100.05 -13.04
N SER A 605 -85.00 -99.32 -13.65
CA SER A 605 -84.72 -98.00 -14.23
C SER A 605 -84.99 -96.90 -13.20
N PHE A 606 -84.07 -95.93 -13.13
CA PHE A 606 -84.14 -94.73 -12.30
C PHE A 606 -84.22 -93.52 -13.19
N ASP A 607 -85.21 -92.66 -12.96
CA ASP A 607 -85.47 -91.48 -13.76
C ASP A 607 -85.41 -90.21 -12.89
N ALA A 608 -84.39 -89.39 -13.15
CA ALA A 608 -84.12 -88.11 -12.50
C ALA A 608 -84.62 -86.91 -13.31
N SER A 609 -85.46 -87.10 -14.34
CA SER A 609 -85.96 -86.02 -15.18
C SER A 609 -86.80 -84.98 -14.42
N GLY A 610 -87.19 -85.28 -13.18
CA GLY A 610 -87.88 -84.34 -12.29
C GLY A 610 -86.95 -83.34 -11.57
N SER A 611 -85.63 -83.47 -11.70
CA SER A 611 -84.67 -82.52 -11.12
C SER A 611 -84.73 -81.17 -11.86
N ASN A 612 -84.62 -80.06 -11.13
CA ASN A 612 -84.74 -78.73 -11.72
C ASN A 612 -83.75 -77.72 -11.10
N ASP A 613 -83.39 -76.73 -11.91
CA ASP A 613 -82.61 -75.57 -11.52
C ASP A 613 -83.42 -74.29 -11.84
N THR A 614 -83.43 -73.33 -10.94
CA THR A 614 -84.24 -72.11 -11.05
C THR A 614 -83.56 -70.98 -11.80
N ASP A 615 -82.23 -70.99 -11.85
CA ASP A 615 -81.39 -69.94 -12.45
C ASP A 615 -80.36 -70.48 -13.44
N GLY A 616 -80.18 -71.80 -13.53
CA GLY A 616 -79.33 -72.45 -14.51
C GLY A 616 -79.97 -73.67 -15.19
N THR A 617 -79.10 -74.53 -15.72
CA THR A 617 -79.47 -75.82 -16.32
C THR A 617 -78.68 -76.96 -15.70
N ILE A 618 -79.32 -78.10 -15.45
CA ILE A 618 -78.63 -79.28 -14.93
C ILE A 618 -77.79 -79.91 -16.05
N VAL A 619 -76.49 -80.01 -15.82
CA VAL A 619 -75.49 -80.56 -16.77
C VAL A 619 -74.97 -81.95 -16.36
N GLY A 620 -75.30 -82.44 -15.16
CA GLY A 620 -74.83 -83.75 -14.71
C GLY A 620 -75.72 -84.45 -13.68
N TYR A 621 -75.76 -85.78 -13.73
CA TYR A 621 -76.45 -86.68 -12.79
C TYR A 621 -75.51 -87.82 -12.36
N ARG A 622 -75.41 -88.13 -11.07
CA ARG A 622 -74.70 -89.33 -10.61
C ARG A 622 -75.42 -89.99 -9.43
N TRP A 623 -75.17 -91.28 -9.27
CA TRP A 623 -75.96 -92.18 -8.43
C TRP A 623 -75.09 -93.04 -7.55
N ASP A 624 -75.46 -93.12 -6.27
CA ASP A 624 -75.03 -94.12 -5.30
C ASP A 624 -76.25 -95.01 -5.03
N PHE A 625 -76.21 -96.26 -5.47
CA PHE A 625 -77.32 -97.18 -5.34
C PHE A 625 -77.27 -98.01 -4.06
N ASN A 626 -76.10 -98.12 -3.44
CA ASN A 626 -75.88 -99.02 -2.31
C ASN A 626 -75.93 -98.26 -0.96
N GLY A 627 -75.82 -96.93 -0.99
CA GLY A 627 -75.87 -96.04 0.16
C GLY A 627 -74.58 -96.00 0.97
N ASP A 628 -73.44 -96.39 0.40
CA ASP A 628 -72.13 -96.40 1.06
C ASP A 628 -71.43 -95.02 1.04
N GLY A 629 -72.01 -94.03 0.33
CA GLY A 629 -71.48 -92.69 0.20
C GLY A 629 -70.45 -92.52 -0.93
N ILE A 630 -70.20 -93.57 -1.71
CA ILE A 630 -69.41 -93.56 -2.93
C ILE A 630 -70.39 -93.70 -4.11
N PHE A 631 -70.31 -92.77 -5.07
CA PHE A 631 -71.16 -92.85 -6.25
C PHE A 631 -70.74 -94.02 -7.14
N ASP A 632 -71.67 -94.94 -7.41
CA ASP A 632 -71.51 -96.09 -8.30
C ASP A 632 -71.42 -95.69 -9.79
N THR A 633 -71.74 -94.43 -10.10
CA THR A 633 -71.67 -93.85 -11.44
C THR A 633 -70.85 -92.57 -11.45
N ASP A 634 -70.12 -92.34 -12.55
CA ASP A 634 -69.60 -91.02 -12.88
C ASP A 634 -70.75 -90.04 -13.21
N TRP A 635 -70.42 -88.77 -13.41
CA TRP A 635 -71.38 -87.78 -13.89
C TRP A 635 -71.91 -88.15 -15.28
N LEU A 636 -73.18 -88.55 -15.32
CA LEU A 636 -73.96 -88.83 -16.52
C LEU A 636 -74.57 -87.53 -17.05
N ASN A 637 -74.64 -87.40 -18.37
CA ASN A 637 -75.32 -86.29 -19.06
C ASN A 637 -76.76 -86.65 -19.48
N VAL A 638 -77.30 -87.76 -18.95
CA VAL A 638 -78.66 -88.23 -19.18
C VAL A 638 -79.35 -88.48 -17.84
N SER A 639 -80.64 -88.15 -17.76
CA SER A 639 -81.41 -88.24 -16.51
C SER A 639 -81.87 -89.65 -16.15
N VAL A 640 -81.70 -90.63 -17.05
CA VAL A 640 -82.19 -92.01 -16.86
C VAL A 640 -81.01 -92.97 -16.81
N THR A 641 -80.99 -93.85 -15.81
CA THR A 641 -80.01 -94.93 -15.68
C THR A 641 -80.67 -96.21 -15.17
N THR A 642 -79.95 -97.33 -15.17
CA THR A 642 -80.46 -98.60 -14.64
C THR A 642 -79.49 -99.23 -13.66
N ASN A 643 -79.99 -99.91 -12.63
CA ASN A 643 -79.17 -100.72 -11.72
C ASN A 643 -79.83 -102.06 -11.37
N THR A 644 -79.04 -103.03 -10.92
CA THR A 644 -79.49 -104.35 -10.43
C THR A 644 -78.98 -104.57 -9.00
N PHE A 645 -79.87 -104.99 -8.09
CA PHE A 645 -79.51 -105.31 -6.71
C PHE A 645 -79.27 -106.81 -6.53
N SER A 646 -78.07 -107.18 -6.09
CA SER A 646 -77.62 -108.59 -5.99
C SER A 646 -77.87 -109.24 -4.62
N SER A 647 -78.26 -108.46 -3.61
CA SER A 647 -78.58 -108.93 -2.26
C SER A 647 -80.02 -108.55 -1.87
N VAL A 648 -80.70 -109.45 -1.17
CA VAL A 648 -82.01 -109.15 -0.55
C VAL A 648 -81.81 -108.25 0.66
N GLY A 649 -82.69 -107.27 0.86
CA GLY A 649 -82.52 -106.26 1.91
C GLY A 649 -83.11 -104.91 1.53
N SER A 650 -82.69 -103.85 2.21
CA SER A 650 -83.11 -102.47 1.94
C SER A 650 -81.90 -101.68 1.46
N SER A 651 -81.99 -101.05 0.29
CA SER A 651 -80.90 -100.22 -0.28
C SER A 651 -81.32 -98.76 -0.30
N ILE A 652 -80.43 -97.86 0.11
CA ILE A 652 -80.63 -96.41 -0.02
C ILE A 652 -80.01 -95.99 -1.34
N VAL A 653 -80.82 -95.39 -2.21
CA VAL A 653 -80.37 -94.84 -3.48
C VAL A 653 -80.32 -93.32 -3.36
N THR A 654 -79.16 -92.73 -3.65
CA THR A 654 -78.90 -91.30 -3.65
C THR A 654 -78.59 -90.81 -5.07
N LEU A 655 -79.30 -89.78 -5.51
CA LEU A 655 -79.00 -88.99 -6.69
C LEU A 655 -78.28 -87.71 -6.27
N GLU A 656 -77.25 -87.32 -7.00
CA GLU A 656 -76.72 -85.96 -7.01
C GLU A 656 -76.79 -85.38 -8.42
N VAL A 657 -77.20 -84.11 -8.53
CA VAL A 657 -77.26 -83.35 -9.78
C VAL A 657 -76.36 -82.13 -9.70
N LYS A 658 -75.83 -81.69 -10.85
CA LYS A 658 -74.94 -80.53 -10.98
C LYS A 658 -75.42 -79.57 -12.07
N ASP A 659 -75.39 -78.28 -11.80
CA ASP A 659 -75.76 -77.21 -12.74
C ASP A 659 -74.59 -76.70 -13.60
N ASP A 660 -74.87 -75.76 -14.51
CA ASP A 660 -73.88 -75.07 -15.35
C ASP A 660 -73.02 -74.03 -14.62
N GLY A 661 -73.34 -73.74 -13.34
CA GLY A 661 -72.54 -72.97 -12.40
C GLY A 661 -71.69 -73.83 -11.43
N ASP A 662 -71.58 -75.13 -11.70
CA ASP A 662 -70.91 -76.15 -10.88
C ASP A 662 -71.46 -76.35 -9.45
N ALA A 663 -72.62 -75.79 -9.12
CA ALA A 663 -73.31 -76.07 -7.86
C ALA A 663 -74.05 -77.42 -7.93
N THR A 664 -74.16 -78.11 -6.78
CA THR A 664 -74.77 -79.44 -6.69
C THR A 664 -75.92 -79.50 -5.70
N GLY A 665 -76.85 -80.43 -5.95
CA GLY A 665 -77.93 -80.81 -5.03
C GLY A 665 -78.16 -82.31 -5.03
N SER A 666 -78.70 -82.86 -3.94
CA SER A 666 -78.86 -84.31 -3.77
C SER A 666 -80.22 -84.72 -3.18
N PHE A 667 -80.65 -85.94 -3.49
CA PHE A 667 -81.89 -86.54 -3.01
C PHE A 667 -81.73 -88.06 -2.83
N SER A 668 -82.25 -88.64 -1.74
CA SER A 668 -82.14 -90.08 -1.46
C SER A 668 -83.50 -90.71 -1.14
N THR A 669 -83.71 -91.96 -1.55
CA THR A 669 -84.86 -92.78 -1.14
C THR A 669 -84.48 -94.26 -0.97
N THR A 670 -85.31 -95.02 -0.28
CA THR A 670 -85.07 -96.42 0.06
C THR A 670 -85.88 -97.37 -0.81
N ILE A 671 -85.26 -98.45 -1.28
CA ILE A 671 -85.89 -99.54 -2.06
C ILE A 671 -85.74 -100.87 -1.32
N ALA A 672 -86.82 -101.64 -1.21
CA ALA A 672 -86.79 -102.99 -0.64
C ALA A 672 -86.58 -104.07 -1.72
N VAL A 673 -85.52 -104.88 -1.61
CA VAL A 673 -85.16 -105.96 -2.54
C VAL A 673 -85.64 -107.31 -2.00
N LYS A 674 -86.57 -107.98 -2.71
CA LYS A 674 -87.26 -109.22 -2.29
C LYS A 674 -86.83 -110.45 -3.08
N ALA A 675 -86.88 -111.65 -2.46
CA ALA A 675 -86.60 -112.93 -3.15
C ALA A 675 -87.75 -113.34 -4.10
N VAL A 676 -87.43 -114.07 -5.19
CA VAL A 676 -88.43 -114.55 -6.17
C VAL A 676 -89.10 -115.85 -5.67
N GLU A 677 -90.42 -115.86 -5.48
CA GLU A 677 -91.17 -117.06 -5.08
C GLU A 677 -91.54 -117.96 -6.29
N LYS A 678 -91.44 -119.30 -6.14
CA LYS A 678 -91.94 -120.31 -7.09
C LYS A 678 -93.07 -121.13 -6.46
N LYS A 679 -94.28 -121.17 -7.07
CA LYS A 679 -95.28 -122.22 -6.83
C LYS A 679 -96.12 -122.58 -8.08
N THR A 680 -96.43 -123.87 -8.14
CA THR A 680 -97.16 -124.69 -9.14
C THR A 680 -98.67 -124.41 -9.22
N PRO A 681 -99.32 -124.47 -10.41
CA PRO A 681 -100.77 -124.29 -10.56
C PRO A 681 -101.55 -125.60 -10.81
N GLY A 682 -102.71 -125.74 -10.17
CA GLY A 682 -103.75 -126.72 -10.50
C GLY A 682 -105.13 -126.27 -9.99
N PHE A 683 -106.11 -126.22 -10.92
CA PHE A 683 -107.60 -126.15 -10.79
C PHE A 683 -108.18 -125.01 -9.92
N ASP A 684 -109.19 -124.21 -10.30
CA ASP A 684 -110.31 -124.32 -11.26
C ASP A 684 -110.93 -122.92 -11.45
N ILE A 685 -111.66 -122.69 -12.56
CA ILE A 685 -113.05 -122.17 -12.59
C ILE A 685 -113.55 -122.17 -14.05
N ILE A 686 -114.33 -123.20 -14.33
CA ILE A 686 -115.40 -123.28 -15.34
C ILE A 686 -116.48 -122.27 -14.94
N LEU A 687 -116.86 -121.28 -15.79
CA LEU A 687 -118.24 -120.72 -15.83
C LEU A 687 -118.58 -119.59 -16.85
N VAL A 688 -117.88 -119.42 -17.99
CA VAL A 688 -118.26 -118.35 -18.97
C VAL A 688 -118.56 -118.83 -20.40
N LEU A 689 -118.32 -120.10 -20.76
CA LEU A 689 -118.60 -120.59 -22.14
C LEU A 689 -119.82 -121.53 -22.28
N LEU A 690 -120.74 -121.55 -21.30
CA LEU A 690 -122.07 -122.17 -21.47
C LEU A 690 -123.17 -121.17 -21.89
N ALA A 691 -122.87 -119.87 -21.99
CA ALA A 691 -123.84 -118.85 -22.41
C ALA A 691 -123.93 -118.61 -23.94
N VAL A 692 -123.05 -119.24 -24.76
CA VAL A 692 -123.16 -119.19 -26.24
C VAL A 692 -124.16 -120.23 -26.78
N LEU A 693 -124.69 -121.13 -25.94
CA LEU A 693 -125.59 -122.21 -26.39
C LEU A 693 -127.03 -121.76 -26.71
N VAL A 694 -127.45 -120.53 -26.40
CA VAL A 694 -128.87 -120.14 -26.54
C VAL A 694 -129.10 -119.00 -27.55
N GLY A 695 -128.05 -118.29 -27.97
CA GLY A 695 -128.17 -117.15 -28.89
C GLY A 695 -128.33 -117.49 -30.38
N LEU A 696 -127.85 -118.65 -30.85
CA LEU A 696 -127.87 -118.98 -32.29
C LEU A 696 -128.83 -120.11 -32.69
N LEU A 697 -129.64 -120.63 -31.76
CA LEU A 697 -130.84 -121.42 -32.10
C LEU A 697 -131.86 -120.64 -32.94
N ILE A 698 -131.65 -119.34 -33.17
CA ILE A 698 -132.62 -118.47 -33.85
C ILE A 698 -132.07 -117.84 -35.15
N TYR A 699 -130.79 -118.03 -35.52
CA TYR A 699 -130.37 -117.76 -36.91
C TYR A 699 -130.54 -119.01 -37.77
N ASN A 700 -131.77 -119.49 -37.85
CA ASN A 700 -132.57 -119.27 -39.04
C ASN A 700 -132.05 -120.01 -40.29
N LYS A 701 -132.73 -121.14 -40.55
CA LYS A 701 -133.70 -121.14 -41.65
C LYS A 701 -133.10 -120.96 -43.05
N GLN A 702 -132.10 -121.78 -43.38
CA GLN A 702 -131.86 -122.31 -44.74
C GLN A 702 -131.26 -123.71 -44.51
N ARG A 703 -131.90 -124.85 -44.78
CA ARG A 703 -132.65 -125.24 -45.96
C ARG A 703 -133.68 -126.29 -45.54
N ARG A 704 -134.95 -125.93 -45.66
CA ARG A 704 -135.97 -126.83 -46.22
C ARG A 704 -135.81 -126.81 -47.73
#